data_AF-A0A942N7W4-F1
#
_entry.id   AF-A0A942N7W4-F1
#
_cell.length_a   1.000
_cell.length_b   1.000
_cell.length_c   1.000
_cell.angle_alpha   90.00
_cell.angle_beta   90.00
_cell.angle_gamma   90.00
#
_symmetry.space_group_name_H-M   'P 1'
#
loop_
_entity.id
_entity.type
_entity.pdbx_description
1 polymer ?
#
loop_
_entity_poly.entity_id
_entity_poly.type
_entity_poly.pdbx_seq_one_letter_code
_entity_poly.pdbx_strand_id
1 'polypeptide(L)'
;MQNPNKLINEKSPYLLQHAYNPVDWYPWGEEAFEKAKKEDKPIFLSIGYSTCHWCHVMEKESFEDEEVAALMNDAFVSVKVDREERPDIDGIYMSVCQMMTGGGGWPLTIIMTPDKKPFFSGTYFPKRQKFNRIGMMELVPRIKEVWLKRRDDINKSAEEITNSLRKSSAPEDKTQLNKELFDRAFESYKQRFDSTFGGFGNAPKFPSPHNLMFLLRYYHRTKNQFALEMVTQTLTHMRLGGIYDHVGFGFARYSTDREWLVPHFEKMLYDQAMLCMAYTEAFQITQNKLFKQTAQEILDYVLRDMTHPDGGFYSAEDADSEGEEGKFYLWTIEEISEILKDDAELFIKLFNVEDGGNWIDESKGMMTGTNILHLKDIVNSLQKSDLFTEVNLDDFIKRTRKKLFEVREKRIHPHKDDKVLTDWNGLMISAFAKAAGVFDDDTYQNAAETSMNFILTKLRNSDGKLIHRYRDGEAGLPAHLDDYSFVIQALLDLFELTFKPQYLKIAIELQEVLFNHFMDKYNGGFFFTSDDSEELITRQKDLYDGAYPSGNSVMLSNLIRLSKFTANSIYDSASEKMIECFSGQVNNYPSIFSQFLIGLDFILNKSYEIVAAGDEKSEQTMNAVKRIRKIFLPNKIFIYNNDESELYNIIPYLSGNKAIKGKLTIYICENFTCNMPVYNIDDALMLINKGDE
;
A
#
# COMPACT_ATOMS: atom_id res chain seq x y z
N MET A 1 -6.11 -26.15 -30.99
CA MET A 1 -6.54 -25.59 -29.70
C MET A 1 -5.58 -26.14 -28.67
N GLN A 2 -4.87 -25.27 -27.95
CA GLN A 2 -4.06 -25.69 -26.81
C GLN A 2 -5.00 -26.21 -25.71
N ASN A 3 -4.62 -27.32 -25.08
CA ASN A 3 -5.38 -27.83 -23.93
C ASN A 3 -5.00 -26.98 -22.71
N PRO A 4 -5.97 -26.52 -21.90
CA PRO A 4 -5.65 -25.78 -20.70
C PRO A 4 -4.96 -26.68 -19.66
N ASN A 5 -4.04 -26.10 -18.90
CA ASN A 5 -3.46 -26.70 -17.71
C ASN A 5 -4.41 -26.48 -16.49
N LYS A 6 -3.92 -26.77 -15.28
CA LYS A 6 -4.77 -26.77 -14.07
C LYS A 6 -5.21 -25.38 -13.62
N LEU A 7 -4.48 -24.32 -14.02
CA LEU A 7 -4.78 -22.94 -13.64
C LEU A 7 -6.12 -22.43 -14.20
N ILE A 8 -6.72 -23.13 -15.17
CA ILE A 8 -8.05 -22.77 -15.72
C ILE A 8 -9.18 -22.77 -14.67
N ASN A 9 -8.97 -23.43 -13.54
CA ASN A 9 -9.93 -23.50 -12.44
C ASN A 9 -9.70 -22.42 -11.36
N GLU A 10 -8.64 -21.64 -11.49
CA GLU A 10 -8.32 -20.56 -10.56
C GLU A 10 -9.17 -19.32 -10.83
N LYS A 11 -9.20 -18.42 -9.84
CA LYS A 11 -9.89 -17.13 -9.96
C LYS A 11 -8.94 -15.95 -10.08
N SER A 12 -7.67 -16.11 -9.72
CA SER A 12 -6.68 -15.06 -9.96
C SER A 12 -6.59 -14.74 -11.47
N PRO A 13 -6.74 -13.47 -11.88
CA PRO A 13 -6.47 -13.05 -13.25
C PRO A 13 -5.07 -13.45 -13.71
N TYR A 14 -4.07 -13.31 -12.83
CA TYR A 14 -2.70 -13.70 -13.10
C TYR A 14 -2.57 -15.20 -13.41
N LEU A 15 -3.16 -16.07 -12.59
CA LEU A 15 -3.09 -17.52 -12.83
C LEU A 15 -3.85 -17.92 -14.10
N LEU A 16 -5.03 -17.32 -14.33
CA LEU A 16 -5.84 -17.59 -15.52
C LEU A 16 -5.14 -17.19 -16.83
N GLN A 17 -4.36 -16.11 -16.83
CA GLN A 17 -3.55 -15.70 -17.98
C GLN A 17 -2.61 -16.83 -18.45
N HIS A 18 -2.08 -17.62 -17.52
CA HIS A 18 -1.13 -18.69 -17.80
C HIS A 18 -1.79 -20.06 -18.06
N ALA A 19 -3.12 -20.15 -18.09
CA ALA A 19 -3.85 -21.41 -18.17
C ALA A 19 -3.65 -22.17 -19.49
N TYR A 20 -3.19 -21.50 -20.56
CA TYR A 20 -2.97 -22.11 -21.87
C TYR A 20 -1.50 -22.25 -22.25
N ASN A 21 -0.58 -21.89 -21.35
CA ASN A 21 0.85 -22.02 -21.60
C ASN A 21 1.23 -23.50 -21.74
N PRO A 22 2.18 -23.86 -22.62
CA PRO A 22 2.63 -25.24 -22.81
C PRO A 22 3.31 -25.85 -21.58
N VAL A 23 3.77 -25.04 -20.63
CA VAL A 23 4.21 -25.51 -19.30
C VAL A 23 3.00 -26.06 -18.53
N ASP A 24 3.10 -27.27 -17.99
CA ASP A 24 2.06 -27.95 -17.19
C ASP A 24 1.99 -27.33 -15.79
N TRP A 25 1.41 -26.12 -15.70
CA TRP A 25 1.28 -25.38 -14.46
C TRP A 25 0.21 -25.98 -13.53
N TYR A 26 0.57 -26.02 -12.25
CA TYR A 26 -0.33 -26.28 -11.12
C TYR A 26 -0.49 -25.02 -10.27
N PRO A 27 -1.66 -24.78 -9.68
CA PRO A 27 -1.76 -23.86 -8.56
C PRO A 27 -1.00 -24.43 -7.36
N TRP A 28 -0.67 -23.58 -6.38
CA TRP A 28 -0.13 -24.05 -5.11
C TRP A 28 -1.17 -24.89 -4.37
N GLY A 29 -0.90 -26.19 -4.19
CA GLY A 29 -1.79 -27.08 -3.47
C GLY A 29 -1.28 -28.52 -3.41
N GLU A 30 -1.94 -29.35 -2.61
CA GLU A 30 -1.53 -30.74 -2.34
C GLU A 30 -1.35 -31.58 -3.62
N GLU A 31 -2.17 -31.37 -4.65
CA GLU A 31 -2.06 -32.07 -5.93
C GLU A 31 -0.66 -31.93 -6.55
N ALA A 32 -0.09 -30.72 -6.54
CA ALA A 32 1.23 -30.45 -7.09
C ALA A 32 2.35 -31.11 -6.27
N PHE A 33 2.27 -31.00 -4.94
CA PHE A 33 3.27 -31.57 -4.03
C PHE A 33 3.26 -33.10 -4.07
N GLU A 34 2.10 -33.74 -4.08
CA GLU A 34 1.99 -35.20 -4.16
C GLU A 34 2.42 -35.72 -5.54
N LYS A 35 2.13 -34.99 -6.63
CA LYS A 35 2.69 -35.31 -7.95
C LYS A 35 4.22 -35.25 -7.92
N ALA A 36 4.80 -34.19 -7.35
CA ALA A 36 6.25 -34.01 -7.26
C ALA A 36 6.92 -35.13 -6.46
N LYS A 37 6.30 -35.57 -5.34
CA LYS A 37 6.76 -36.74 -4.57
C LYS A 37 6.69 -38.03 -5.38
N LYS A 38 5.57 -38.28 -6.05
CA LYS A 38 5.34 -39.52 -6.82
C LYS A 38 6.27 -39.65 -8.03
N GLU A 39 6.53 -38.54 -8.71
CA GLU A 39 7.43 -38.50 -9.88
C GLU A 39 8.90 -38.32 -9.51
N ASP A 40 9.22 -38.11 -8.22
CA ASP A 40 10.55 -37.73 -7.71
C ASP A 40 11.16 -36.56 -8.49
N LYS A 41 10.38 -35.49 -8.65
CA LYS A 41 10.78 -34.25 -9.33
C LYS A 41 10.88 -33.08 -8.35
N PRO A 42 11.82 -32.15 -8.54
CA PRO A 42 11.78 -30.87 -7.86
C PRO A 42 10.57 -30.05 -8.31
N ILE A 43 10.21 -29.08 -7.47
CA ILE A 43 9.18 -28.09 -7.79
C ILE A 43 9.86 -26.84 -8.34
N PHE A 44 9.35 -26.35 -9.47
CA PHE A 44 9.65 -25.02 -9.99
C PHE A 44 8.50 -24.09 -9.58
N LEU A 45 8.73 -23.22 -8.60
CA LEU A 45 7.75 -22.23 -8.16
C LEU A 45 8.03 -20.89 -8.83
N SER A 46 7.03 -20.37 -9.53
CA SER A 46 7.01 -19.03 -10.10
C SER A 46 5.96 -18.18 -9.38
N ILE A 47 6.39 -17.10 -8.75
CA ILE A 47 5.51 -16.13 -8.08
C ILE A 47 5.52 -14.81 -8.86
N GLY A 48 4.35 -14.25 -9.10
CA GLY A 48 4.15 -12.96 -9.77
C GLY A 48 2.75 -12.43 -9.51
N TYR A 49 2.32 -11.45 -10.30
CA TYR A 49 0.98 -10.83 -10.23
C TYR A 49 0.61 -10.26 -11.60
N SER A 50 -0.68 -9.97 -11.79
CA SER A 50 -1.29 -9.70 -13.10
C SER A 50 -0.71 -8.47 -13.80
N THR A 51 -0.32 -7.45 -13.05
CA THR A 51 0.17 -6.16 -13.55
C THR A 51 1.71 -6.06 -13.63
N CYS A 52 2.40 -7.19 -13.48
CA CYS A 52 3.87 -7.27 -13.45
C CYS A 52 4.48 -7.34 -14.86
N HIS A 53 5.09 -6.26 -15.33
CA HIS A 53 5.74 -6.21 -16.66
C HIS A 53 6.77 -7.34 -16.88
N TRP A 54 7.75 -7.50 -15.98
CA TRP A 54 8.79 -8.53 -16.14
C TRP A 54 8.24 -9.97 -16.07
N CYS A 55 7.08 -10.16 -15.45
CA CYS A 55 6.39 -11.44 -15.43
C CYS A 55 5.83 -11.77 -16.82
N HIS A 56 5.22 -10.78 -17.50
CA HIS A 56 4.75 -10.90 -18.89
C HIS A 56 5.91 -11.10 -19.87
N VAL A 57 7.04 -10.40 -19.67
CA VAL A 57 8.24 -10.59 -20.50
C VAL A 57 8.77 -12.03 -20.36
N MET A 58 8.90 -12.55 -19.14
CA MET A 58 9.36 -13.91 -18.91
C MET A 58 8.38 -14.96 -19.45
N GLU A 59 7.08 -14.70 -19.35
CA GLU A 59 6.05 -15.53 -19.95
C GLU A 59 6.25 -15.65 -21.47
N LYS A 60 6.23 -14.51 -22.18
CA LYS A 60 6.32 -14.49 -23.65
C LYS A 60 7.64 -15.06 -24.15
N GLU A 61 8.76 -14.73 -23.51
CA GLU A 61 10.07 -15.23 -23.94
C GLU A 61 10.27 -16.72 -23.64
N SER A 62 9.73 -17.22 -22.51
CA SER A 62 10.12 -18.53 -21.97
C SER A 62 8.96 -19.49 -21.73
N PHE A 63 7.87 -19.08 -21.09
CA PHE A 63 6.80 -20.01 -20.69
C PHE A 63 5.81 -20.34 -21.81
N GLU A 64 5.70 -19.49 -22.84
CA GLU A 64 4.94 -19.78 -24.06
C GLU A 64 5.72 -20.62 -25.09
N ASP A 65 7.03 -20.78 -24.89
CA ASP A 65 7.90 -21.49 -25.82
C ASP A 65 7.88 -23.01 -25.60
N GLU A 66 7.50 -23.76 -26.63
CA GLU A 66 7.35 -25.23 -26.58
C GLU A 66 8.66 -25.96 -26.23
N GLU A 67 9.82 -25.43 -26.64
CA GLU A 67 11.13 -26.06 -26.35
C GLU A 67 11.48 -25.92 -24.87
N VAL A 68 11.28 -24.72 -24.30
CA VAL A 68 11.47 -24.46 -22.87
C VAL A 68 10.45 -25.26 -22.05
N ALA A 69 9.18 -25.26 -22.46
CA ALA A 69 8.12 -25.97 -21.76
C ALA A 69 8.36 -27.49 -21.71
N ALA A 70 8.83 -28.09 -22.81
CA ALA A 70 9.21 -29.50 -22.84
C ALA A 70 10.31 -29.83 -21.83
N LEU A 71 11.34 -28.97 -21.72
CA LEU A 71 12.41 -29.13 -20.71
C LEU A 71 11.86 -28.98 -19.30
N MET A 72 10.99 -27.99 -19.05
CA MET A 72 10.41 -27.75 -17.73
C MET A 72 9.52 -28.93 -17.29
N ASN A 73 8.62 -29.40 -18.16
CA ASN A 73 7.70 -30.50 -17.86
C ASN A 73 8.43 -31.84 -17.62
N ASP A 74 9.58 -32.03 -18.27
CA ASP A 74 10.47 -33.17 -18.05
C ASP A 74 11.25 -33.07 -16.73
N ALA A 75 11.65 -31.87 -16.32
CA ALA A 75 12.50 -31.65 -15.15
C ALA A 75 11.74 -31.38 -13.85
N PHE A 76 10.55 -30.79 -13.89
CA PHE A 76 9.86 -30.24 -12.73
C PHE A 76 8.38 -30.62 -12.66
N VAL A 77 7.80 -30.46 -11.46
CA VAL A 77 6.40 -30.07 -11.32
C VAL A 77 6.36 -28.55 -11.17
N SER A 78 5.73 -27.87 -12.11
CA SER A 78 5.72 -26.41 -12.18
C SER A 78 4.50 -25.85 -11.44
N VAL A 79 4.75 -24.99 -10.45
CA VAL A 79 3.74 -24.35 -9.61
C VAL A 79 3.75 -22.85 -9.85
N LYS A 80 2.57 -22.26 -10.04
CA LYS A 80 2.41 -20.81 -10.22
C LYS A 80 1.56 -20.22 -9.10
N VAL A 81 1.99 -19.07 -8.59
CA VAL A 81 1.36 -18.38 -7.45
C VAL A 81 1.20 -16.90 -7.74
N ASP A 82 0.02 -16.39 -7.47
CA ASP A 82 -0.27 -14.96 -7.42
C ASP A 82 0.09 -14.42 -6.03
N ARG A 83 1.05 -13.50 -5.96
CA ARG A 83 1.50 -12.90 -4.68
C ARG A 83 0.41 -12.07 -4.01
N GLU A 84 -0.54 -11.55 -4.78
CA GLU A 84 -1.63 -10.75 -4.23
C GLU A 84 -2.70 -11.62 -3.59
N GLU A 85 -2.81 -12.89 -3.97
CA GLU A 85 -3.70 -13.85 -3.32
C GLU A 85 -3.00 -14.65 -2.21
N ARG A 86 -1.70 -14.88 -2.37
CA ARG A 86 -0.85 -15.65 -1.44
C ARG A 86 0.40 -14.86 -1.01
N PRO A 87 0.22 -13.70 -0.35
CA PRO A 87 1.36 -12.94 0.18
C PRO A 87 2.14 -13.71 1.25
N ASP A 88 1.49 -14.70 1.89
CA ASP A 88 2.10 -15.63 2.85
C ASP A 88 3.20 -16.50 2.23
N ILE A 89 2.97 -16.98 1.00
CA ILE A 89 3.94 -17.73 0.22
C ILE A 89 5.03 -16.78 -0.30
N ASP A 90 4.62 -15.65 -0.89
CA ASP A 90 5.52 -14.66 -1.47
C ASP A 90 6.55 -14.16 -0.45
N GLY A 91 6.13 -13.73 0.73
CA GLY A 91 7.02 -13.20 1.77
C GLY A 91 8.10 -14.20 2.23
N ILE A 92 7.72 -15.46 2.43
CA ILE A 92 8.63 -16.55 2.83
C ILE A 92 9.71 -16.75 1.76
N TYR A 93 9.30 -16.88 0.51
CA TYR A 93 10.22 -17.20 -0.58
C TYR A 93 11.00 -15.99 -1.11
N MET A 94 10.45 -14.79 -0.99
CA MET A 94 11.19 -13.55 -1.23
C MET A 94 12.33 -13.41 -0.23
N SER A 95 12.07 -13.71 1.05
CA SER A 95 13.11 -13.73 2.09
C SER A 95 14.23 -14.72 1.73
N VAL A 96 13.88 -15.91 1.22
CA VAL A 96 14.86 -16.89 0.73
C VAL A 96 15.67 -16.32 -0.43
N CYS A 97 15.04 -15.67 -1.40
CA CYS A 97 15.75 -15.06 -2.53
C CYS A 97 16.75 -14.00 -2.08
N GLN A 98 16.34 -13.13 -1.17
CA GLN A 98 17.20 -12.08 -0.62
C GLN A 98 18.38 -12.67 0.15
N MET A 99 18.15 -13.72 0.96
CA MET A 99 19.23 -14.42 1.67
C MET A 99 20.23 -15.08 0.73
N MET A 100 19.77 -15.66 -0.40
CA MET A 100 20.62 -16.38 -1.33
C MET A 100 21.36 -15.47 -2.32
N THR A 101 20.74 -14.37 -2.74
CA THR A 101 21.23 -13.55 -3.85
C THR A 101 21.62 -12.12 -3.45
N GLY A 102 21.26 -11.68 -2.24
CA GLY A 102 21.41 -10.30 -1.79
C GLY A 102 20.36 -9.34 -2.36
N GLY A 103 19.45 -9.82 -3.22
CA GLY A 103 18.39 -9.03 -3.84
C GLY A 103 17.10 -9.83 -4.01
N GLY A 104 16.06 -9.16 -4.50
CA GLY A 104 14.75 -9.77 -4.72
C GLY A 104 13.94 -8.97 -5.73
N GLY A 105 12.81 -9.53 -6.15
CA GLY A 105 11.90 -8.92 -7.10
C GLY A 105 11.09 -9.96 -7.86
N TRP A 106 10.12 -9.48 -8.62
CA TRP A 106 9.25 -10.32 -9.45
C TRP A 106 9.64 -10.22 -10.94
N PRO A 107 9.49 -11.30 -11.73
CA PRO A 107 9.01 -12.63 -11.34
C PRO A 107 9.99 -13.31 -10.38
N LEU A 108 9.48 -13.94 -9.33
CA LEU A 108 10.27 -14.65 -8.34
C LEU A 108 10.28 -16.14 -8.71
N THR A 109 11.48 -16.72 -8.84
CA THR A 109 11.70 -18.11 -9.22
C THR A 109 12.38 -18.86 -8.08
N ILE A 110 11.72 -19.88 -7.55
CA ILE A 110 12.27 -20.79 -6.53
C ILE A 110 12.30 -22.20 -7.09
N ILE A 111 13.37 -22.93 -6.80
CA ILE A 111 13.39 -24.39 -7.00
C ILE A 111 13.53 -25.05 -5.63
N MET A 112 12.61 -25.97 -5.34
CA MET A 112 12.48 -26.59 -4.03
C MET A 112 12.22 -28.09 -4.10
N THR A 113 12.41 -28.77 -2.98
CA THR A 113 12.02 -30.17 -2.82
C THR A 113 10.48 -30.30 -2.74
N PRO A 114 9.91 -31.50 -2.97
CA PRO A 114 8.49 -31.76 -2.74
C PRO A 114 7.99 -31.45 -1.32
N ASP A 115 8.90 -31.37 -0.35
CA ASP A 115 8.60 -30.98 1.05
C ASP A 115 8.71 -29.46 1.27
N LYS A 116 8.57 -28.66 0.22
CA LYS A 116 8.58 -27.19 0.24
C LYS A 116 9.93 -26.56 0.66
N LYS A 117 11.05 -27.29 0.62
CA LYS A 117 12.35 -26.76 1.06
C LYS A 117 13.16 -26.19 -0.11
N PRO A 118 13.45 -24.88 -0.16
CA PRO A 118 14.13 -24.26 -1.29
C PRO A 118 15.62 -24.60 -1.32
N PHE A 119 16.18 -24.78 -2.52
CA PHE A 119 17.63 -24.98 -2.72
C PHE A 119 18.22 -24.12 -3.86
N PHE A 120 17.38 -23.39 -4.59
CA PHE A 120 17.78 -22.42 -5.61
C PHE A 120 16.77 -21.27 -5.65
N SER A 121 17.25 -20.07 -5.96
CA SER A 121 16.42 -18.87 -6.10
C SER A 121 16.99 -17.94 -7.17
N GLY A 122 16.10 -17.19 -7.81
CA GLY A 122 16.42 -16.06 -8.68
C GLY A 122 15.17 -15.28 -9.06
N THR A 123 15.33 -14.25 -9.89
CA THR A 123 14.22 -13.45 -10.38
C THR A 123 13.89 -13.82 -11.84
N TYR A 124 14.23 -12.93 -12.77
CA TYR A 124 14.03 -13.09 -14.20
C TYR A 124 15.11 -13.98 -14.85
N PHE A 125 14.67 -14.96 -15.65
CA PHE A 125 15.54 -15.78 -16.50
C PHE A 125 15.10 -15.69 -17.97
N PRO A 126 15.96 -15.24 -18.91
CA PRO A 126 15.63 -15.22 -20.34
C PRO A 126 15.58 -16.64 -20.93
N LYS A 127 15.06 -16.79 -22.14
CA LYS A 127 15.04 -18.10 -22.84
C LYS A 127 16.44 -18.72 -22.96
N ARG A 128 17.39 -17.97 -23.53
CA ARG A 128 18.79 -18.35 -23.72
C ARG A 128 19.69 -17.38 -22.97
N GLN A 129 20.89 -17.84 -22.63
CA GLN A 129 21.89 -17.00 -21.96
C GLN A 129 22.07 -15.65 -22.68
N LYS A 130 21.83 -14.56 -21.94
CA LYS A 130 22.07 -13.17 -22.37
C LYS A 130 23.01 -12.52 -21.36
N PHE A 131 24.15 -12.02 -21.83
CA PHE A 131 25.19 -11.41 -21.00
C PHE A 131 25.59 -12.33 -19.82
N ASN A 132 25.52 -11.83 -18.59
CA ASN A 132 25.84 -12.56 -17.36
C ASN A 132 24.65 -13.31 -16.74
N ARG A 133 23.51 -13.42 -17.46
CA ARG A 133 22.31 -14.12 -16.99
C ARG A 133 22.17 -15.46 -17.71
N ILE A 134 22.15 -16.54 -16.94
CA ILE A 134 21.83 -17.89 -17.45
C ILE A 134 20.40 -17.90 -18.00
N GLY A 135 20.17 -18.60 -19.12
CA GLY A 135 18.83 -18.79 -19.67
C GLY A 135 18.16 -20.07 -19.20
N MET A 136 16.86 -20.17 -19.42
CA MET A 136 16.07 -21.37 -19.09
C MET A 136 16.58 -22.62 -19.83
N MET A 137 17.01 -22.46 -21.09
CA MET A 137 17.58 -23.56 -21.89
C MET A 137 18.85 -24.16 -21.28
N GLU A 138 19.63 -23.39 -20.51
CA GLU A 138 20.83 -23.87 -19.83
C GLU A 138 20.57 -24.24 -18.36
N LEU A 139 19.70 -23.49 -17.68
CA LEU A 139 19.38 -23.68 -16.27
C LEU A 139 18.64 -24.99 -16.01
N VAL A 140 17.59 -25.28 -16.78
CA VAL A 140 16.72 -26.44 -16.55
C VAL A 140 17.47 -27.78 -16.62
N PRO A 141 18.27 -28.06 -17.68
CA PRO A 141 19.04 -29.31 -17.74
C PRO A 141 20.06 -29.44 -16.60
N ARG A 142 20.69 -28.32 -16.21
CA ARG A 142 21.67 -28.30 -15.12
C ARG A 142 21.03 -28.64 -13.77
N ILE A 143 19.85 -28.10 -13.48
CA ILE A 143 19.13 -28.42 -12.24
C ILE A 143 18.69 -29.89 -12.24
N LYS A 144 18.18 -30.42 -13.36
CA LYS A 144 17.83 -31.84 -13.48
C LYS A 144 19.03 -32.75 -13.22
N GLU A 145 20.20 -32.42 -13.76
CA GLU A 145 21.42 -33.18 -13.50
C GLU A 145 21.81 -33.16 -12.02
N VAL A 146 21.79 -32.00 -11.37
CA VAL A 146 22.14 -31.86 -9.95
C VAL A 146 21.14 -32.63 -9.07
N TRP A 147 19.84 -32.59 -9.41
CA TRP A 147 18.80 -33.37 -8.72
C TRP A 147 19.08 -34.88 -8.73
N LEU A 148 19.43 -35.42 -9.92
CA LEU A 148 19.68 -36.86 -10.10
C LEU A 148 21.02 -37.31 -9.53
N LYS A 149 22.08 -36.50 -9.63
CA LYS A 149 23.45 -36.91 -9.29
C LYS A 149 23.93 -36.45 -7.91
N ARG A 150 23.33 -35.41 -7.34
CA ARG A 150 23.80 -34.74 -6.10
C ARG A 150 22.66 -34.47 -5.12
N ARG A 151 21.80 -35.47 -4.92
CA ARG A 151 20.64 -35.42 -4.02
C ARG A 151 21.00 -35.00 -2.60
N ASP A 152 22.07 -35.56 -2.05
CA ASP A 152 22.48 -35.28 -0.67
C ASP A 152 22.93 -33.82 -0.50
N ASP A 153 23.64 -33.26 -1.48
CA ASP A 153 24.06 -31.85 -1.47
C ASP A 153 22.83 -30.91 -1.49
N ILE A 154 21.81 -31.24 -2.29
CA ILE A 154 20.55 -30.49 -2.34
C ILE A 154 19.84 -30.53 -0.99
N ASN A 155 19.67 -31.71 -0.41
CA ASN A 155 18.97 -31.87 0.86
C ASN A 155 19.67 -31.10 1.99
N LYS A 156 21.01 -31.12 2.01
CA LYS A 156 21.82 -30.36 2.97
C LYS A 156 21.64 -28.86 2.78
N SER A 157 21.76 -28.35 1.55
CA SER A 157 21.56 -26.94 1.23
C SER A 157 20.15 -26.47 1.62
N ALA A 158 19.13 -27.27 1.28
CA ALA A 158 17.73 -26.95 1.58
C ALA A 158 17.46 -26.88 3.09
N GLU A 159 18.08 -27.78 3.86
CA GLU A 159 17.97 -27.78 5.33
C GLU A 159 18.72 -26.60 5.96
N GLU A 160 19.89 -26.23 5.44
CA GLU A 160 20.65 -25.05 5.89
C GLU A 160 19.89 -23.74 5.63
N ILE A 161 19.29 -23.59 4.45
CA ILE A 161 18.46 -22.42 4.09
C ILE A 161 17.22 -22.36 4.99
N THR A 162 16.51 -23.49 5.13
CA THR A 162 15.29 -23.58 5.96
C THR A 162 15.58 -23.23 7.42
N ASN A 163 16.67 -23.75 7.99
CA ASN A 163 17.05 -23.42 9.37
C ASN A 163 17.51 -21.97 9.52
N SER A 164 18.14 -21.39 8.50
CA SER A 164 18.52 -19.98 8.51
C SER A 164 17.28 -19.07 8.48
N LEU A 165 16.27 -19.41 7.69
CA LEU A 165 14.99 -18.69 7.64
C LEU A 165 14.21 -18.77 8.98
N ARG A 166 14.22 -19.93 9.64
CA ARG A 166 13.63 -20.08 10.97
C ARG A 166 14.35 -19.24 12.03
N LYS A 167 15.69 -19.14 11.92
CA LYS A 167 16.51 -18.32 12.82
C LYS A 167 16.35 -16.82 12.57
N SER A 168 16.24 -16.37 11.33
CA SER A 168 16.00 -14.95 11.02
C SER A 168 14.61 -14.48 11.48
N SER A 169 13.67 -15.40 11.63
CA SER A 169 12.33 -15.14 12.19
C SER A 169 12.33 -15.07 13.73
N ALA A 170 13.46 -15.37 14.40
CA ALA A 170 13.55 -15.29 15.85
C ALA A 170 13.65 -13.83 16.32
N PRO A 171 13.12 -13.48 17.51
CA PRO A 171 13.28 -12.14 18.07
C PRO A 171 14.76 -11.78 18.22
N GLU A 172 15.14 -10.59 17.79
CA GLU A 172 16.45 -10.01 18.12
C GLU A 172 16.55 -9.69 19.62
N ASP A 173 17.76 -9.44 20.11
CA ASP A 173 17.98 -9.04 21.50
C ASP A 173 17.14 -7.79 21.83
N LYS A 174 16.33 -7.90 22.89
CA LYS A 174 15.44 -6.82 23.33
C LYS A 174 16.26 -5.61 23.75
N THR A 175 15.85 -4.43 23.29
CA THR A 175 16.47 -3.15 23.68
C THR A 175 15.42 -2.15 24.14
N GLN A 176 15.83 -1.15 24.91
CA GLN A 176 14.94 -0.08 25.30
C GLN A 176 14.84 0.95 24.16
N LEU A 177 13.64 1.13 23.61
CA LEU A 177 13.38 2.19 22.64
C LEU A 177 13.18 3.54 23.35
N ASN A 178 13.79 4.59 22.80
CA ASN A 178 13.76 5.94 23.34
C ASN A 178 13.50 6.97 22.22
N LYS A 179 13.41 8.26 22.55
CA LYS A 179 13.03 9.31 21.60
C LYS A 179 14.12 9.59 20.55
N GLU A 180 15.36 9.27 20.86
CA GLU A 180 16.53 9.43 19.99
C GLU A 180 16.43 8.58 18.71
N LEU A 181 15.63 7.51 18.75
CA LEU A 181 15.20 6.72 17.60
C LEU A 181 14.64 7.58 16.46
N PHE A 182 13.78 8.55 16.79
CA PHE A 182 13.12 9.38 15.78
C PHE A 182 14.10 10.30 15.06
N ASP A 183 15.10 10.81 15.78
CA ASP A 183 16.14 11.67 15.22
C ASP A 183 17.09 10.85 14.32
N ARG A 184 17.40 9.60 14.70
CA ARG A 184 18.17 8.68 13.83
C ARG A 184 17.41 8.32 12.55
N ALA A 185 16.09 8.07 12.65
CA ALA A 185 15.25 7.84 11.49
C ALA A 185 15.28 9.06 10.55
N PHE A 186 15.08 10.26 11.10
CA PHE A 186 15.15 11.52 10.37
C PHE A 186 16.51 11.72 9.67
N GLU A 187 17.63 11.53 10.37
CA GLU A 187 18.96 11.70 9.77
C GLU A 187 19.20 10.66 8.65
N SER A 188 18.68 9.44 8.77
CA SER A 188 18.72 8.45 7.69
C SER A 188 17.91 8.88 6.45
N TYR A 189 16.76 9.52 6.62
CA TYR A 189 16.01 10.11 5.49
C TYR A 189 16.76 11.28 4.87
N LYS A 190 17.25 12.20 5.69
CA LYS A 190 18.01 13.37 5.25
C LYS A 190 19.26 12.98 4.43
N GLN A 191 19.96 11.92 4.81
CA GLN A 191 21.12 11.42 4.05
C GLN A 191 20.75 10.86 2.66
N ARG A 192 19.55 10.28 2.54
CA ARG A 192 19.07 9.68 1.28
C ARG A 192 18.21 10.63 0.45
N PHE A 193 17.84 11.77 1.01
CA PHE A 193 16.91 12.70 0.38
C PHE A 193 17.52 13.31 -0.88
N ASP A 194 16.76 13.25 -1.95
CA ASP A 194 17.11 13.91 -3.20
C ASP A 194 16.58 15.34 -3.20
N SER A 195 17.44 16.31 -2.87
CA SER A 195 17.07 17.73 -2.84
C SER A 195 16.80 18.35 -4.22
N THR A 196 17.09 17.62 -5.31
CA THR A 196 16.84 18.11 -6.68
C THR A 196 15.44 17.72 -7.15
N PHE A 197 15.05 16.46 -6.94
CA PHE A 197 13.80 15.91 -7.47
C PHE A 197 12.82 15.43 -6.39
N GLY A 198 13.14 15.60 -5.11
CA GLY A 198 12.41 14.98 -4.01
C GLY A 198 12.52 13.45 -4.01
N GLY A 199 11.97 12.81 -2.99
CA GLY A 199 12.09 11.37 -2.77
C GLY A 199 13.37 10.96 -2.06
N PHE A 200 13.55 9.65 -1.93
CA PHE A 200 14.69 9.07 -1.21
C PHE A 200 15.40 8.04 -2.10
N GLY A 201 16.72 8.16 -2.19
CA GLY A 201 17.55 7.30 -3.03
C GLY A 201 17.59 7.73 -4.49
N ASN A 202 18.12 6.84 -5.33
CA ASN A 202 18.27 7.01 -6.77
C ASN A 202 17.13 6.30 -7.53
N ALA A 203 17.29 6.13 -8.83
CA ALA A 203 16.44 5.29 -9.67
C ALA A 203 16.59 3.78 -9.34
N PRO A 204 15.51 2.97 -9.39
CA PRO A 204 14.10 3.39 -9.50
C PRO A 204 13.59 4.03 -8.20
N LYS A 205 12.61 4.95 -8.31
CA LYS A 205 12.02 5.67 -7.18
C LYS A 205 10.60 5.23 -6.85
N PHE A 206 10.39 4.84 -5.60
CA PHE A 206 9.08 4.50 -5.03
C PHE A 206 8.51 5.64 -4.18
N PRO A 207 7.19 5.90 -4.21
CA PRO A 207 6.56 6.94 -3.39
C PRO A 207 6.69 6.72 -1.87
N SER A 208 6.55 5.48 -1.40
CA SER A 208 6.59 5.04 0.01
C SER A 208 5.99 6.05 1.02
N PRO A 209 4.67 6.33 0.97
CA PRO A 209 4.08 7.51 1.61
C PRO A 209 4.14 7.51 3.14
N HIS A 210 4.24 6.34 3.79
CA HIS A 210 4.45 6.22 5.24
C HIS A 210 5.75 6.90 5.71
N ASN A 211 6.79 6.95 4.88
CA ASN A 211 8.01 7.72 5.15
C ASN A 211 7.69 9.22 5.29
N LEU A 212 6.82 9.73 4.40
CA LEU A 212 6.42 11.13 4.38
C LEU A 212 5.52 11.44 5.58
N MET A 213 4.57 10.56 5.88
CA MET A 213 3.70 10.69 7.07
C MET A 213 4.53 10.72 8.35
N PHE A 214 5.56 9.87 8.49
CA PHE A 214 6.50 9.92 9.61
C PHE A 214 7.20 11.28 9.71
N LEU A 215 7.71 11.82 8.59
CA LEU A 215 8.36 13.13 8.56
C LEU A 215 7.41 14.28 8.93
N LEU A 216 6.11 14.18 8.61
CA LEU A 216 5.10 15.15 9.06
C LEU A 216 4.91 15.13 10.58
N ARG A 217 4.91 13.94 11.22
CA ARG A 217 4.91 13.83 12.70
C ARG A 217 6.19 14.42 13.28
N TYR A 218 7.34 14.08 12.69
CA TYR A 218 8.63 14.60 13.12
C TYR A 218 8.68 16.12 13.06
N TYR A 219 8.22 16.72 11.95
CA TYR A 219 8.04 18.17 11.81
C TYR A 219 7.11 18.72 12.89
N HIS A 220 5.94 18.13 13.08
CA HIS A 220 4.97 18.61 14.07
C HIS A 220 5.57 18.68 15.47
N ARG A 221 6.35 17.67 15.87
CA ARG A 221 6.98 17.61 17.20
C ARG A 221 8.19 18.52 17.35
N THR A 222 9.08 18.57 16.37
CA THR A 222 10.39 19.25 16.48
C THR A 222 10.40 20.64 15.86
N LYS A 223 9.36 20.97 15.08
CA LYS A 223 9.29 22.13 14.16
C LYS A 223 10.48 22.20 13.20
N ASN A 224 11.16 21.08 12.92
CA ASN A 224 12.28 21.00 11.99
C ASN A 224 11.82 21.21 10.55
N GLN A 225 12.06 22.40 10.00
CA GLN A 225 11.58 22.78 8.67
C GLN A 225 12.09 21.89 7.54
N PHE A 226 13.29 21.30 7.69
CA PHE A 226 13.83 20.40 6.68
C PHE A 226 13.01 19.13 6.54
N ALA A 227 12.40 18.62 7.62
CA ALA A 227 11.46 17.50 7.54
C ALA A 227 10.23 17.84 6.69
N LEU A 228 9.66 19.04 6.87
CA LEU A 228 8.55 19.51 6.04
C LEU A 228 8.97 19.76 4.59
N GLU A 229 10.17 20.31 4.37
CA GLU A 229 10.74 20.51 3.03
C GLU A 229 10.86 19.19 2.26
N MET A 230 11.40 18.13 2.89
CA MET A 230 11.48 16.81 2.28
C MET A 230 10.12 16.30 1.82
N VAL A 231 9.08 16.44 2.66
CA VAL A 231 7.72 16.01 2.30
C VAL A 231 7.14 16.84 1.17
N THR A 232 7.17 18.17 1.31
CA THR A 232 6.54 19.08 0.34
C THR A 232 7.22 19.04 -1.02
N GLN A 233 8.56 18.92 -1.09
CA GLN A 233 9.28 18.73 -2.34
C GLN A 233 8.94 17.39 -2.98
N THR A 234 8.95 16.29 -2.22
CA THR A 234 8.64 14.96 -2.75
C THR A 234 7.23 14.90 -3.34
N LEU A 235 6.22 15.34 -2.57
CA LEU A 235 4.83 15.39 -3.02
C LEU A 235 4.62 16.30 -4.22
N THR A 236 5.34 17.43 -4.29
CA THR A 236 5.22 18.35 -5.43
C THR A 236 5.84 17.74 -6.69
N HIS A 237 7.05 17.16 -6.60
CA HIS A 237 7.71 16.58 -7.77
C HIS A 237 6.97 15.35 -8.31
N MET A 238 6.41 14.50 -7.46
CA MET A 238 5.55 13.39 -7.91
C MET A 238 4.32 13.91 -8.64
N ARG A 239 3.62 14.90 -8.07
CA ARG A 239 2.42 15.51 -8.69
C ARG A 239 2.71 16.18 -10.02
N LEU A 240 3.86 16.85 -10.15
CA LEU A 240 4.24 17.53 -11.38
C LEU A 240 4.95 16.60 -12.37
N GLY A 241 5.32 15.40 -11.96
CA GLY A 241 6.00 14.40 -12.76
C GLY A 241 5.08 13.55 -13.63
N GLY A 242 5.68 12.65 -14.40
CA GLY A 242 4.97 11.69 -15.25
C GLY A 242 4.47 10.45 -14.49
N ILE A 243 4.93 10.24 -13.25
CA ILE A 243 4.35 9.24 -12.33
C ILE A 243 2.87 9.53 -12.02
N TYR A 244 2.44 10.77 -12.14
CA TYR A 244 1.04 11.16 -12.02
C TYR A 244 0.35 11.19 -13.38
N ASP A 245 -0.80 10.52 -13.53
CA ASP A 245 -1.57 10.56 -14.77
C ASP A 245 -2.29 11.92 -14.92
N HIS A 246 -1.71 12.81 -15.72
CA HIS A 246 -2.24 14.13 -16.00
C HIS A 246 -3.51 14.13 -16.88
N VAL A 247 -4.09 13.00 -17.28
CA VAL A 247 -5.36 12.99 -18.04
C VAL A 247 -6.47 12.32 -17.24
N GLY A 248 -6.24 11.14 -16.68
CA GLY A 248 -7.24 10.43 -15.88
C GLY A 248 -6.96 10.34 -14.39
N PHE A 249 -5.92 11.01 -13.88
CA PHE A 249 -5.56 10.97 -12.46
C PHE A 249 -5.09 9.60 -11.98
N GLY A 250 -4.73 9.54 -10.70
CA GLY A 250 -4.08 8.39 -10.09
C GLY A 250 -2.57 8.37 -10.35
N PHE A 251 -1.85 7.70 -9.47
CA PHE A 251 -0.41 7.53 -9.53
C PHE A 251 -0.05 6.15 -10.06
N ALA A 252 0.95 6.10 -10.94
CA ALA A 252 1.68 4.87 -11.21
C ALA A 252 2.48 4.43 -9.97
N ARG A 253 2.76 3.14 -9.87
CA ARG A 253 3.39 2.52 -8.69
C ARG A 253 4.75 3.10 -8.35
N TYR A 254 5.59 3.29 -9.36
CA TYR A 254 6.94 3.82 -9.18
C TYR A 254 7.48 4.43 -10.48
N SER A 255 8.54 5.23 -10.35
CA SER A 255 9.27 5.78 -11.50
C SER A 255 10.55 4.98 -11.73
N THR A 256 10.85 4.69 -12.99
CA THR A 256 12.08 3.99 -13.37
C THR A 256 13.29 4.92 -13.25
N ASP A 257 13.06 6.22 -13.41
CA ASP A 257 14.06 7.27 -13.32
C ASP A 257 14.11 7.98 -11.96
N ARG A 258 15.07 8.90 -11.83
CA ARG A 258 15.26 9.69 -10.60
C ARG A 258 14.33 10.90 -10.57
N GLU A 259 13.87 11.35 -11.72
CA GLU A 259 13.18 12.60 -11.90
C GLU A 259 11.69 12.51 -11.54
N TRP A 260 11.11 11.30 -11.48
CA TRP A 260 9.66 11.03 -11.48
C TRP A 260 9.02 11.24 -12.86
N LEU A 261 9.77 11.07 -13.97
CA LEU A 261 9.23 11.26 -15.32
C LEU A 261 8.72 9.94 -15.90
N VAL A 262 9.54 8.90 -15.96
CA VAL A 262 9.16 7.62 -16.58
C VAL A 262 8.50 6.70 -15.55
N PRO A 263 7.18 6.45 -15.61
CA PRO A 263 6.53 5.50 -14.71
C PRO A 263 6.70 4.06 -15.20
N HIS A 264 6.63 3.11 -14.28
CA HIS A 264 6.02 1.82 -14.60
C HIS A 264 4.52 1.98 -14.46
N PHE A 265 3.80 2.03 -15.59
CA PHE A 265 2.43 2.56 -15.72
C PHE A 265 1.34 1.82 -14.92
N GLU A 266 1.71 0.73 -14.23
CA GLU A 266 0.88 0.02 -13.27
C GLU A 266 0.32 0.96 -12.19
N LYS A 267 -0.97 0.86 -11.88
CA LYS A 267 -1.62 1.62 -10.80
C LYS A 267 -2.21 0.68 -9.76
N MET A 268 -1.73 0.82 -8.52
CA MET A 268 -2.15 -0.03 -7.39
C MET A 268 -3.07 0.71 -6.45
N LEU A 269 -4.09 0.03 -5.92
CA LEU A 269 -5.03 0.60 -4.96
C LEU A 269 -4.32 1.07 -3.68
N TYR A 270 -3.36 0.29 -3.15
CA TYR A 270 -2.64 0.67 -1.93
C TYR A 270 -1.78 1.93 -2.13
N ASP A 271 -1.21 2.14 -3.33
CA ASP A 271 -0.44 3.36 -3.63
C ASP A 271 -1.37 4.58 -3.65
N GLN A 272 -2.56 4.45 -4.25
CA GLN A 272 -3.58 5.51 -4.23
C GLN A 272 -3.98 5.86 -2.79
N ALA A 273 -4.28 4.84 -1.97
CA ALA A 273 -4.69 5.02 -0.59
C ALA A 273 -3.62 5.75 0.23
N MET A 274 -2.38 5.25 0.20
CA MET A 274 -1.27 5.78 0.98
C MET A 274 -0.88 7.19 0.54
N LEU A 275 -0.86 7.47 -0.78
CA LEU A 275 -0.60 8.81 -1.29
C LEU A 275 -1.72 9.79 -0.92
N CYS A 276 -2.99 9.38 -1.03
CA CYS A 276 -4.12 10.22 -0.61
C CYS A 276 -4.00 10.63 0.86
N MET A 277 -3.64 9.71 1.75
CA MET A 277 -3.39 10.02 3.16
C MET A 277 -2.25 11.02 3.33
N ALA A 278 -1.10 10.80 2.68
CA ALA A 278 0.05 11.69 2.77
C ALA A 278 -0.25 13.12 2.24
N TYR A 279 -0.93 13.24 1.09
CA TYR A 279 -1.37 14.53 0.55
C TYR A 279 -2.40 15.23 1.45
N THR A 280 -3.34 14.46 2.03
CA THR A 280 -4.35 14.99 2.94
C THR A 280 -3.69 15.58 4.19
N GLU A 281 -2.79 14.85 4.83
CA GLU A 281 -2.07 15.31 6.02
C GLU A 281 -1.12 16.48 5.71
N ALA A 282 -0.42 16.44 4.58
CA ALA A 282 0.41 17.56 4.12
C ALA A 282 -0.44 18.82 3.88
N PHE A 283 -1.65 18.68 3.35
CA PHE A 283 -2.59 19.79 3.22
C PHE A 283 -3.01 20.33 4.58
N GLN A 284 -3.30 19.49 5.58
CA GLN A 284 -3.68 19.96 6.91
C GLN A 284 -2.60 20.86 7.53
N ILE A 285 -1.31 20.53 7.32
CA ILE A 285 -0.18 21.32 7.82
C ILE A 285 0.07 22.58 6.97
N THR A 286 0.14 22.44 5.65
CA THR A 286 0.65 23.49 4.77
C THR A 286 -0.44 24.40 4.20
N GLN A 287 -1.69 23.93 4.21
CA GLN A 287 -2.83 24.52 3.49
C GLN A 287 -2.58 24.71 1.97
N ASN A 288 -1.60 23.99 1.41
CA ASN A 288 -1.27 24.07 -0.01
C ASN A 288 -2.38 23.42 -0.86
N LYS A 289 -3.08 24.22 -1.66
CA LYS A 289 -4.19 23.79 -2.52
C LYS A 289 -3.79 22.67 -3.49
N LEU A 290 -2.54 22.60 -3.93
CA LEU A 290 -2.04 21.53 -4.80
C LEU A 290 -2.19 20.16 -4.12
N PHE A 291 -1.92 20.07 -2.82
CA PHE A 291 -2.01 18.81 -2.08
C PHE A 291 -3.46 18.38 -1.87
N LYS A 292 -4.34 19.34 -1.53
CA LYS A 292 -5.78 19.08 -1.48
C LYS A 292 -6.30 18.58 -2.83
N GLN A 293 -5.99 19.30 -3.91
CA GLN A 293 -6.43 18.93 -5.24
C GLN A 293 -5.89 17.56 -5.65
N THR A 294 -4.64 17.24 -5.31
CA THR A 294 -4.07 15.92 -5.61
C THR A 294 -4.79 14.80 -4.88
N ALA A 295 -5.06 14.98 -3.58
CA ALA A 295 -5.84 13.99 -2.82
C ALA A 295 -7.24 13.78 -3.43
N GLN A 296 -7.94 14.87 -3.79
CA GLN A 296 -9.26 14.77 -4.42
C GLN A 296 -9.22 14.07 -5.77
N GLU A 297 -8.24 14.37 -6.63
CA GLU A 297 -8.10 13.73 -7.93
C GLU A 297 -7.73 12.23 -7.82
N ILE A 298 -6.99 11.82 -6.79
CA ILE A 298 -6.79 10.39 -6.48
C ILE A 298 -8.13 9.72 -6.14
N LEU A 299 -8.93 10.34 -5.27
CA LEU A 299 -10.24 9.80 -4.88
C LEU A 299 -11.21 9.75 -6.07
N ASP A 300 -11.19 10.75 -6.94
CA ASP A 300 -12.00 10.79 -8.16
C ASP A 300 -11.64 9.64 -9.11
N TYR A 301 -10.34 9.32 -9.25
CA TYR A 301 -9.89 8.13 -10.00
C TYR A 301 -10.40 6.83 -9.38
N VAL A 302 -10.26 6.68 -8.06
CA VAL A 302 -10.73 5.45 -7.38
C VAL A 302 -12.25 5.27 -7.51
N LEU A 303 -13.02 6.34 -7.35
CA LEU A 303 -14.48 6.32 -7.51
C LEU A 303 -14.91 6.00 -8.95
N ARG A 304 -14.20 6.55 -9.95
CA ARG A 304 -14.56 6.38 -11.35
C ARG A 304 -14.12 5.03 -11.91
N ASP A 305 -12.88 4.64 -11.66
CA ASP A 305 -12.24 3.54 -12.38
C ASP A 305 -12.10 2.28 -11.51
N MET A 306 -11.89 2.43 -10.21
CA MET A 306 -11.54 1.31 -9.33
C MET A 306 -12.70 0.79 -8.48
N THR A 307 -13.91 1.35 -8.61
CA THR A 307 -15.05 0.98 -7.75
C THR A 307 -15.85 -0.17 -8.35
N HIS A 308 -15.98 -1.26 -7.58
CA HIS A 308 -16.90 -2.36 -7.86
C HIS A 308 -18.36 -1.87 -7.68
N PRO A 309 -19.33 -2.32 -8.50
CA PRO A 309 -20.73 -1.86 -8.42
C PRO A 309 -21.39 -2.02 -7.04
N ASP A 310 -21.00 -3.04 -6.27
CA ASP A 310 -21.48 -3.26 -4.89
C ASP A 310 -20.72 -2.46 -3.81
N GLY A 311 -19.70 -1.69 -4.18
CA GLY A 311 -19.01 -0.73 -3.31
C GLY A 311 -17.59 -1.06 -2.86
N GLY A 312 -17.09 -2.29 -3.09
CA GLY A 312 -15.67 -2.60 -2.90
C GLY A 312 -14.77 -1.89 -3.93
N PHE A 313 -13.46 -1.90 -3.72
CA PHE A 313 -12.48 -1.35 -4.66
C PHE A 313 -11.60 -2.46 -5.26
N TYR A 314 -11.42 -2.40 -6.58
CA TYR A 314 -10.54 -3.26 -7.36
C TYR A 314 -9.07 -3.05 -7.01
N SER A 315 -8.23 -4.05 -7.23
CA SER A 315 -6.86 -4.08 -6.74
C SER A 315 -5.89 -3.26 -7.60
N ALA A 316 -5.96 -3.37 -8.93
CA ALA A 316 -4.97 -2.75 -9.80
C ALA A 316 -5.42 -2.52 -11.27
N GLU A 317 -4.70 -1.66 -11.98
CA GLU A 317 -4.66 -1.56 -13.45
C GLU A 317 -3.26 -1.91 -13.96
N ASP A 318 -3.20 -2.70 -15.04
CA ASP A 318 -1.97 -3.15 -15.68
C ASP A 318 -1.16 -2.00 -16.28
N ALA A 319 0.15 -2.18 -16.38
CA ALA A 319 1.05 -1.27 -17.09
C ALA A 319 0.89 -1.40 -18.62
N ASP A 320 0.56 -2.60 -19.09
CA ASP A 320 0.45 -2.93 -20.51
C ASP A 320 -0.97 -2.70 -21.07
N SER A 321 -1.06 -2.13 -22.28
CA SER A 321 -2.25 -2.19 -23.12
C SER A 321 -1.87 -2.62 -24.52
N GLU A 322 -2.62 -3.56 -25.09
CA GLU A 322 -2.30 -4.21 -26.38
C GLU A 322 -0.90 -4.86 -26.41
N GLY A 323 -0.40 -5.28 -25.24
CA GLY A 323 0.93 -5.89 -25.09
C GLY A 323 2.10 -4.92 -25.16
N GLU A 324 1.84 -3.61 -25.05
CA GLU A 324 2.84 -2.55 -24.97
C GLU A 324 2.64 -1.72 -23.69
N GLU A 325 3.70 -1.58 -22.90
CA GLU A 325 3.69 -0.78 -21.66
C GLU A 325 3.39 0.69 -21.96
N GLY A 326 2.47 1.29 -21.21
CA GLY A 326 2.19 2.73 -21.28
C GLY A 326 1.37 3.19 -22.48
N LYS A 327 1.10 2.35 -23.49
CA LYS A 327 0.43 2.74 -24.76
C LYS A 327 -0.88 3.51 -24.56
N PHE A 328 -1.66 3.13 -23.55
CA PHE A 328 -2.91 3.81 -23.20
C PHE A 328 -2.71 5.27 -22.77
N TYR A 329 -1.60 5.57 -22.08
CA TYR A 329 -1.32 6.84 -21.41
C TYR A 329 -0.51 7.83 -22.24
N LEU A 330 0.22 7.34 -23.26
CA LEU A 330 1.17 8.11 -24.07
C LEU A 330 0.50 8.85 -25.25
N TRP A 331 1.12 9.95 -25.69
CA TRP A 331 0.57 10.80 -26.74
C TRP A 331 1.62 11.26 -27.75
N THR A 332 1.25 11.37 -29.03
CA THR A 332 2.08 12.08 -30.03
C THR A 332 1.67 13.55 -30.15
N ILE A 333 2.55 14.38 -30.73
CA ILE A 333 2.23 15.79 -31.01
C ILE A 333 1.04 15.90 -31.97
N GLU A 334 0.97 15.01 -32.97
CA GLU A 334 -0.08 15.00 -33.97
C GLU A 334 -1.45 14.72 -33.33
N GLU A 335 -1.53 13.72 -32.44
CA GLU A 335 -2.75 13.41 -31.70
C GLU A 335 -3.21 14.62 -30.87
N ILE A 336 -2.29 15.23 -30.11
CA ILE A 336 -2.60 16.40 -29.28
C ILE A 336 -3.08 17.56 -30.16
N SER A 337 -2.42 17.80 -31.29
CA SER A 337 -2.75 18.87 -32.22
C SER A 337 -4.13 18.69 -32.84
N GLU A 338 -4.48 17.47 -33.23
CA GLU A 338 -5.79 17.15 -33.81
C GLU A 338 -6.93 17.32 -32.79
N ILE A 339 -6.73 16.86 -31.55
CA ILE A 339 -7.75 16.86 -30.50
C ILE A 339 -7.97 18.28 -29.95
N LEU A 340 -6.89 18.99 -29.66
CA LEU A 340 -6.92 20.26 -28.96
C LEU A 340 -7.06 21.47 -29.89
N LYS A 341 -6.67 21.34 -31.16
CA LYS A 341 -6.75 22.39 -32.19
C LYS A 341 -6.08 23.68 -31.71
N ASP A 342 -6.83 24.77 -31.56
CA ASP A 342 -6.31 26.08 -31.14
C ASP A 342 -5.64 26.05 -29.75
N ASP A 343 -5.96 25.05 -28.92
CA ASP A 343 -5.36 24.89 -27.60
C ASP A 343 -4.03 24.11 -27.61
N ALA A 344 -3.68 23.48 -28.74
CA ALA A 344 -2.60 22.51 -28.80
C ALA A 344 -1.24 23.13 -28.53
N GLU A 345 -0.93 24.28 -29.13
CA GLU A 345 0.38 24.96 -28.95
C GLU A 345 0.64 25.26 -27.47
N LEU A 346 -0.37 25.78 -26.78
CA LEU A 346 -0.26 26.11 -25.37
C LEU A 346 -0.13 24.85 -24.51
N PHE A 347 -0.88 23.80 -24.84
CA PHE A 347 -0.82 22.53 -24.13
C PHE A 347 0.54 21.84 -24.29
N ILE A 348 1.07 21.77 -25.52
CA ILE A 348 2.38 21.17 -25.85
C ILE A 348 3.48 21.83 -25.02
N LYS A 349 3.50 23.16 -24.94
CA LYS A 349 4.48 23.92 -24.14
C LYS A 349 4.29 23.74 -22.65
N LEU A 350 3.05 23.65 -22.17
CA LEU A 350 2.74 23.50 -20.76
C LEU A 350 3.10 22.11 -20.23
N PHE A 351 2.81 21.07 -21.00
CA PHE A 351 3.00 19.66 -20.63
C PHE A 351 4.32 19.04 -21.12
N ASN A 352 5.25 19.88 -21.59
CA ASN A 352 6.59 19.47 -22.02
C ASN A 352 6.57 18.34 -23.06
N VAL A 353 5.71 18.50 -24.07
CA VAL A 353 5.61 17.57 -25.19
C VAL A 353 6.68 17.95 -26.22
N GLU A 354 7.52 16.99 -26.59
CA GLU A 354 8.66 17.17 -27.48
C GLU A 354 8.49 16.42 -28.80
N ASP A 355 9.06 17.00 -29.86
CA ASP A 355 9.14 16.37 -31.19
C ASP A 355 10.13 15.20 -31.12
N GLY A 356 9.68 14.00 -31.50
CA GLY A 356 10.41 12.75 -31.28
C GLY A 356 10.18 12.08 -29.91
N GLY A 357 9.33 12.66 -29.04
CA GLY A 357 9.02 12.14 -27.70
C GLY A 357 9.90 12.74 -26.61
N ASN A 358 9.57 12.50 -25.33
CA ASN A 358 10.28 13.05 -24.17
C ASN A 358 10.83 11.97 -23.20
N TRP A 359 10.84 10.71 -23.61
CA TRP A 359 11.28 9.59 -22.77
C TRP A 359 11.88 8.44 -23.61
N ILE A 360 12.72 7.63 -22.96
CA ILE A 360 13.35 6.43 -23.55
C ILE A 360 12.63 5.20 -23.03
N ASP A 361 12.17 4.35 -23.95
CA ASP A 361 11.59 3.05 -23.62
C ASP A 361 12.69 2.09 -23.19
N GLU A 362 12.64 1.59 -21.95
CA GLU A 362 13.67 0.72 -21.39
C GLU A 362 13.77 -0.63 -22.11
N SER A 363 12.66 -1.13 -22.62
CA SER A 363 12.62 -2.39 -23.35
C SER A 363 13.27 -2.27 -24.74
N LYS A 364 13.12 -1.10 -25.38
CA LYS A 364 13.63 -0.81 -26.73
C LYS A 364 14.97 -0.07 -26.73
N GLY A 365 15.33 0.59 -25.64
CA GLY A 365 16.53 1.43 -25.51
C GLY A 365 16.54 2.67 -26.40
N MET A 366 15.37 3.14 -26.87
CA MET A 366 15.27 4.27 -27.80
C MET A 366 14.03 5.14 -27.55
N MET A 367 14.04 6.36 -28.08
CA MET A 367 12.88 7.24 -28.11
C MET A 367 11.77 6.63 -28.97
N THR A 368 10.52 6.79 -28.54
CA THR A 368 9.35 6.17 -29.20
C THR A 368 8.56 7.12 -30.10
N GLY A 369 8.86 8.43 -30.10
CA GLY A 369 8.01 9.44 -30.74
C GLY A 369 6.79 9.84 -29.89
N THR A 370 6.61 9.21 -28.73
CA THR A 370 5.49 9.48 -27.82
C THR A 370 5.95 10.24 -26.59
N ASN A 371 5.01 10.90 -25.91
CA ASN A 371 5.28 11.79 -24.80
C ASN A 371 4.52 11.36 -23.55
N ILE A 372 5.23 11.42 -22.42
CA ILE A 372 4.65 11.37 -21.08
C ILE A 372 4.32 12.81 -20.68
N LEU A 373 3.06 13.10 -20.39
CA LEU A 373 2.64 14.45 -20.01
C LEU A 373 3.17 14.78 -18.60
N HIS A 374 3.83 15.93 -18.44
CA HIS A 374 4.30 16.39 -17.13
C HIS A 374 4.43 17.91 -17.02
N LEU A 375 4.46 18.44 -15.80
CA LEU A 375 4.42 19.88 -15.49
C LEU A 375 5.68 20.42 -14.80
N LYS A 376 6.78 19.65 -14.74
CA LYS A 376 8.02 19.99 -13.99
C LYS A 376 8.62 21.37 -14.27
N ASP A 377 8.39 21.96 -15.44
CA ASP A 377 8.93 23.26 -15.85
C ASP A 377 7.89 24.38 -15.94
N ILE A 378 6.74 24.24 -15.25
CA ILE A 378 5.62 25.19 -15.37
C ILE A 378 6.05 26.67 -15.22
N VAL A 379 6.92 27.01 -14.27
CA VAL A 379 7.37 28.40 -14.06
C VAL A 379 8.16 28.91 -15.27
N ASN A 380 9.06 28.10 -15.82
CA ASN A 380 9.82 28.42 -17.02
C ASN A 380 8.91 28.54 -18.24
N SER A 381 7.93 27.63 -18.38
CA SER A 381 6.92 27.68 -19.45
C SER A 381 6.11 28.97 -19.40
N LEU A 382 5.67 29.38 -18.20
CA LEU A 382 4.88 30.61 -17.97
C LEU A 382 5.69 31.89 -18.21
N GLN A 383 6.96 31.95 -17.81
CA GLN A 383 7.79 33.16 -17.98
C GLN A 383 8.25 33.39 -19.42
N LYS A 384 8.34 32.35 -20.25
CA LYS A 384 8.86 32.42 -21.63
C LYS A 384 7.78 32.48 -22.71
N SER A 385 6.51 32.69 -22.37
CA SER A 385 5.42 32.73 -23.36
C SER A 385 4.47 33.89 -23.14
N ASP A 386 4.36 34.75 -24.14
CA ASP A 386 3.29 35.75 -24.21
C ASP A 386 1.89 35.09 -24.31
N LEU A 387 1.84 33.80 -24.68
CA LEU A 387 0.62 32.99 -24.80
C LEU A 387 -0.12 32.78 -23.46
N PHE A 388 0.54 32.93 -22.30
CA PHE A 388 -0.08 32.65 -21.00
C PHE A 388 -0.72 33.88 -20.34
N THR A 389 -0.49 35.08 -20.87
CA THR A 389 -0.80 36.35 -20.19
C THR A 389 -2.30 36.66 -20.08
N GLU A 390 -3.14 36.05 -20.94
CA GLU A 390 -4.58 36.28 -21.01
C GLU A 390 -5.44 35.04 -20.68
N VAL A 391 -4.81 33.91 -20.34
CA VAL A 391 -5.50 32.62 -20.16
C VAL A 391 -5.63 32.27 -18.67
N ASN A 392 -6.85 31.90 -18.24
CA ASN A 392 -7.03 31.24 -16.96
C ASN A 392 -6.49 29.80 -17.05
N LEU A 393 -5.29 29.58 -16.51
CA LEU A 393 -4.58 28.29 -16.57
C LEU A 393 -5.37 27.13 -15.98
N ASP A 394 -6.07 27.33 -14.86
CA ASP A 394 -6.82 26.27 -14.21
C ASP A 394 -7.98 25.79 -15.09
N ASP A 395 -8.71 26.72 -15.70
CA ASP A 395 -9.78 26.41 -16.64
C ASP A 395 -9.25 25.77 -17.93
N PHE A 396 -8.12 26.29 -18.44
CA PHE A 396 -7.41 25.73 -19.59
C PHE A 396 -7.00 24.28 -19.36
N ILE A 397 -6.32 23.98 -18.25
CA ILE A 397 -5.88 22.63 -17.90
C ILE A 397 -7.11 21.71 -17.77
N LYS A 398 -8.16 22.14 -17.07
CA LYS A 398 -9.37 21.32 -16.89
C LYS A 398 -10.03 20.97 -18.23
N ARG A 399 -10.25 21.96 -19.11
CA ARG A 399 -10.94 21.72 -20.39
C ARG A 399 -10.11 20.89 -21.37
N THR A 400 -8.80 21.10 -21.43
CA THR A 400 -7.91 20.34 -22.33
C THR A 400 -7.72 18.90 -21.86
N ARG A 401 -7.50 18.68 -20.56
CA ARG A 401 -7.47 17.34 -19.96
C ARG A 401 -8.76 16.58 -20.23
N LYS A 402 -9.93 17.24 -20.09
CA LYS A 402 -11.23 16.64 -20.39
C LYS A 402 -11.35 16.19 -21.85
N LYS A 403 -10.94 17.03 -22.82
CA LYS A 403 -10.94 16.64 -24.25
C LYS A 403 -10.05 15.42 -24.51
N LEU A 404 -8.84 15.40 -23.94
CA LEU A 404 -7.94 14.26 -24.07
C LEU A 404 -8.52 13.01 -23.40
N PHE A 405 -9.13 13.15 -22.22
CA PHE A 405 -9.78 12.06 -21.51
C PHE A 405 -10.91 11.43 -22.35
N GLU A 406 -11.80 12.23 -22.93
CA GLU A 406 -12.90 11.76 -23.79
C GLU A 406 -12.41 10.97 -25.04
N VAL A 407 -11.22 11.27 -25.53
CA VAL A 407 -10.58 10.50 -26.61
C VAL A 407 -9.90 9.25 -26.06
N ARG A 408 -9.20 9.36 -24.93
CA ARG A 408 -8.49 8.25 -24.29
C ARG A 408 -9.42 7.12 -23.87
N GLU A 409 -10.63 7.42 -23.41
CA GLU A 409 -11.67 6.44 -23.05
C GLU A 409 -12.12 5.55 -24.23
N LYS A 410 -11.74 5.89 -25.46
CA LYS A 410 -12.01 5.07 -26.65
C LYS A 410 -10.85 4.14 -27.01
N ARG A 411 -9.69 4.30 -26.36
CA ARG A 411 -8.53 3.40 -26.51
C ARG A 411 -8.82 2.08 -25.80
N ILE A 412 -8.06 1.05 -26.13
CA ILE A 412 -8.09 -0.20 -25.38
C ILE A 412 -7.49 0.09 -23.99
N HIS A 413 -8.31 -0.10 -22.95
CA HIS A 413 -7.86 0.08 -21.57
C HIS A 413 -6.84 -1.00 -21.19
N PRO A 414 -5.88 -0.68 -20.31
CA PRO A 414 -5.10 -1.70 -19.64
C PRO A 414 -6.00 -2.70 -18.93
N HIS A 415 -5.53 -3.94 -18.79
CA HIS A 415 -6.29 -4.94 -18.05
C HIS A 415 -6.49 -4.48 -16.60
N LYS A 416 -7.71 -4.64 -16.09
CA LYS A 416 -8.03 -4.33 -14.70
C LYS A 416 -8.02 -5.61 -13.89
N ASP A 417 -7.18 -5.65 -12.86
CA ASP A 417 -7.31 -6.68 -11.85
C ASP A 417 -8.53 -6.34 -10.97
N ASP A 418 -9.63 -7.02 -11.27
CA ASP A 418 -10.94 -6.80 -10.69
C ASP A 418 -11.18 -7.61 -9.40
N LYS A 419 -10.13 -8.19 -8.81
CA LYS A 419 -10.19 -8.72 -7.44
C LYS A 419 -10.38 -7.56 -6.45
N VAL A 420 -11.19 -7.80 -5.44
CA VAL A 420 -11.27 -6.96 -4.23
C VAL A 420 -10.49 -7.65 -3.13
N LEU A 421 -9.40 -7.03 -2.67
CA LEU A 421 -8.56 -7.52 -1.57
C LEU A 421 -8.88 -6.76 -0.27
N THR A 422 -9.09 -7.49 0.82
CA THR A 422 -9.56 -6.93 2.10
C THR A 422 -8.56 -5.94 2.70
N ASP A 423 -7.27 -6.28 2.72
CA ASP A 423 -6.18 -5.42 3.14
C ASP A 423 -6.15 -4.06 2.41
N TRP A 424 -6.08 -4.05 1.08
CA TRP A 424 -5.95 -2.81 0.29
C TRP A 424 -7.22 -1.96 0.36
N ASN A 425 -8.38 -2.61 0.48
CA ASN A 425 -9.64 -1.90 0.75
C ASN A 425 -9.64 -1.26 2.14
N GLY A 426 -9.07 -1.90 3.16
CA GLY A 426 -8.87 -1.30 4.47
C GLY A 426 -8.08 0.02 4.39
N LEU A 427 -6.96 0.03 3.65
CA LEU A 427 -6.17 1.24 3.42
C LEU A 427 -6.97 2.31 2.68
N MET A 428 -7.70 1.93 1.62
CA MET A 428 -8.46 2.89 0.82
C MET A 428 -9.65 3.48 1.59
N ILE A 429 -10.36 2.67 2.39
CA ILE A 429 -11.44 3.15 3.27
C ILE A 429 -10.88 4.15 4.30
N SER A 430 -9.71 3.87 4.88
CA SER A 430 -9.01 4.82 5.77
C SER A 430 -8.69 6.14 5.04
N ALA A 431 -8.21 6.07 3.79
CA ALA A 431 -7.93 7.25 2.98
C ALA A 431 -9.19 8.09 2.70
N PHE A 432 -10.30 7.47 2.29
CA PHE A 432 -11.58 8.17 2.12
C PHE A 432 -12.09 8.76 3.43
N ALA A 433 -11.99 8.02 4.55
CA ALA A 433 -12.49 8.50 5.84
C ALA A 433 -11.70 9.73 6.34
N LYS A 434 -10.37 9.72 6.23
CA LYS A 434 -9.52 10.87 6.56
C LYS A 434 -9.80 12.06 5.65
N ALA A 435 -9.87 11.84 4.34
CA ALA A 435 -10.16 12.90 3.38
C ALA A 435 -11.55 13.51 3.59
N ALA A 436 -12.58 12.70 3.86
CA ALA A 436 -13.93 13.16 4.19
C ALA A 436 -13.93 14.09 5.40
N GLY A 437 -13.23 13.71 6.48
CA GLY A 437 -13.13 14.52 7.69
C GLY A 437 -12.40 15.85 7.48
N VAL A 438 -11.34 15.87 6.67
CA VAL A 438 -10.53 17.07 6.39
C VAL A 438 -11.21 17.99 5.38
N PHE A 439 -11.79 17.44 4.32
CA PHE A 439 -12.39 18.21 3.23
C PHE A 439 -13.85 18.55 3.46
N ASP A 440 -14.51 17.91 4.44
CA ASP A 440 -15.94 18.08 4.76
C ASP A 440 -16.81 17.69 3.54
N ASP A 441 -16.56 16.49 3.00
CA ASP A 441 -17.21 15.96 1.78
C ASP A 441 -17.93 14.63 2.05
N ASP A 442 -19.25 14.66 1.97
CA ASP A 442 -20.12 13.50 2.21
C ASP A 442 -19.98 12.41 1.15
N THR A 443 -19.52 12.74 -0.06
CA THR A 443 -19.27 11.75 -1.12
C THR A 443 -18.20 10.76 -0.67
N TYR A 444 -17.13 11.28 -0.07
CA TYR A 444 -16.03 10.46 0.43
C TYR A 444 -16.44 9.65 1.66
N GLN A 445 -17.24 10.23 2.56
CA GLN A 445 -17.80 9.47 3.68
C GLN A 445 -18.66 8.31 3.18
N ASN A 446 -19.59 8.56 2.27
CA ASN A 446 -20.49 7.53 1.73
C ASN A 446 -19.72 6.41 1.03
N ALA A 447 -18.66 6.74 0.28
CA ALA A 447 -17.79 5.75 -0.35
C ALA A 447 -17.10 4.85 0.68
N ALA A 448 -16.54 5.44 1.75
CA ALA A 448 -15.91 4.69 2.84
C ALA A 448 -16.91 3.77 3.56
N GLU A 449 -18.11 4.25 3.88
CA GLU A 449 -19.14 3.45 4.54
C GLU A 449 -19.66 2.31 3.65
N THR A 450 -19.86 2.58 2.35
CA THR A 450 -20.34 1.57 1.39
C THR A 450 -19.30 0.47 1.20
N SER A 451 -18.02 0.84 1.04
CA SER A 451 -16.93 -0.13 0.91
C SER A 451 -16.72 -0.95 2.19
N MET A 452 -16.78 -0.32 3.37
CA MET A 452 -16.75 -1.07 4.64
C MET A 452 -17.93 -2.04 4.76
N ASN A 453 -19.14 -1.64 4.36
CA ASN A 453 -20.27 -2.55 4.31
C ASN A 453 -20.05 -3.71 3.33
N PHE A 454 -19.42 -3.47 2.18
CA PHE A 454 -19.03 -4.54 1.25
C PHE A 454 -18.09 -5.55 1.94
N ILE A 455 -17.02 -5.08 2.61
CA ILE A 455 -16.09 -5.96 3.34
C ILE A 455 -16.83 -6.79 4.39
N LEU A 456 -17.64 -6.14 5.23
CA LEU A 456 -18.32 -6.81 6.34
C LEU A 456 -19.41 -7.80 5.89
N THR A 457 -19.96 -7.64 4.68
CA THR A 457 -21.03 -8.51 4.17
C THR A 457 -20.53 -9.60 3.21
N LYS A 458 -19.47 -9.34 2.45
CA LYS A 458 -18.94 -10.24 1.42
C LYS A 458 -17.65 -10.93 1.84
N LEU A 459 -16.85 -10.29 2.69
CA LEU A 459 -15.49 -10.71 3.06
C LEU A 459 -15.35 -10.96 4.56
N ARG A 460 -16.46 -11.22 5.25
CA ARG A 460 -16.50 -11.72 6.64
C ARG A 460 -17.39 -12.96 6.69
N ASN A 461 -16.85 -14.05 7.21
CA ASN A 461 -17.59 -15.31 7.32
C ASN A 461 -18.53 -15.33 8.55
N SER A 462 -19.33 -16.39 8.68
CA SER A 462 -20.27 -16.57 9.80
C SER A 462 -19.61 -16.67 11.17
N ASP A 463 -18.34 -17.09 11.21
CA ASP A 463 -17.54 -17.18 12.44
C ASP A 463 -16.87 -15.84 12.80
N GLY A 464 -17.14 -14.80 12.02
CA GLY A 464 -16.63 -13.44 12.22
C GLY A 464 -15.22 -13.20 11.71
N LYS A 465 -14.56 -14.19 11.09
CA LYS A 465 -13.23 -14.07 10.47
C LYS A 465 -13.32 -13.39 9.10
N LEU A 466 -12.31 -12.60 8.78
CA LEU A 466 -12.17 -12.00 7.45
C LEU A 466 -11.75 -13.05 6.42
N ILE A 467 -12.09 -12.77 5.17
CA ILE A 467 -11.69 -13.49 3.96
C ILE A 467 -10.83 -12.53 3.14
N HIS A 468 -9.79 -13.01 2.49
CA HIS A 468 -8.82 -12.14 1.83
C HIS A 468 -9.33 -11.56 0.51
N ARG A 469 -9.94 -12.40 -0.35
CA ARG A 469 -10.24 -12.02 -1.74
C ARG A 469 -11.70 -12.23 -2.12
N TYR A 470 -12.26 -11.29 -2.86
CA TYR A 470 -13.53 -11.43 -3.57
C TYR A 470 -13.35 -11.22 -5.07
N ARG A 471 -13.95 -12.10 -5.88
CA ARG A 471 -14.02 -11.95 -7.35
C ARG A 471 -15.16 -12.80 -7.91
N ASP A 472 -15.86 -12.30 -8.93
CA ASP A 472 -16.93 -13.03 -9.63
C ASP A 472 -18.01 -13.63 -8.74
N GLY A 473 -18.43 -12.88 -7.70
CA GLY A 473 -19.46 -13.35 -6.76
C GLY A 473 -18.97 -14.32 -5.69
N GLU A 474 -17.68 -14.63 -5.68
CA GLU A 474 -17.06 -15.60 -4.78
C GLU A 474 -16.04 -14.94 -3.86
N ALA A 475 -16.21 -15.17 -2.56
CA ALA A 475 -15.22 -14.84 -1.54
C ALA A 475 -14.35 -16.07 -1.25
N GLY A 476 -13.03 -15.92 -1.21
CA GLY A 476 -12.10 -17.01 -1.00
C GLY A 476 -10.78 -16.57 -0.37
N LEU A 477 -10.01 -17.58 0.05
CA LEU A 477 -8.71 -17.48 0.70
C LEU A 477 -8.76 -16.97 2.16
N PRO A 478 -8.03 -17.61 3.09
CA PRO A 478 -7.92 -17.11 4.46
C PRO A 478 -7.31 -15.71 4.50
N ALA A 479 -7.85 -14.85 5.36
CA ALA A 479 -7.26 -13.54 5.64
C ALA A 479 -5.95 -13.67 6.42
N HIS A 480 -5.06 -12.71 6.16
CA HIS A 480 -3.76 -12.50 6.78
C HIS A 480 -3.80 -11.35 7.77
N LEU A 481 -2.71 -11.15 8.53
CA LEU A 481 -2.59 -10.05 9.50
C LEU A 481 -2.93 -8.69 8.89
N ASP A 482 -2.46 -8.41 7.67
CA ASP A 482 -2.67 -7.14 6.98
C ASP A 482 -4.15 -6.84 6.76
N ASP A 483 -4.95 -7.85 6.38
CA ASP A 483 -6.40 -7.72 6.20
C ASP A 483 -7.08 -7.22 7.48
N TYR A 484 -6.73 -7.81 8.63
CA TYR A 484 -7.29 -7.39 9.91
C TYR A 484 -6.74 -6.03 10.35
N SER A 485 -5.42 -5.82 10.26
CA SER A 485 -4.78 -4.58 10.71
C SER A 485 -5.32 -3.37 9.96
N PHE A 486 -5.48 -3.45 8.64
CA PHE A 486 -5.93 -2.31 7.84
C PHE A 486 -7.44 -2.11 7.95
N VAL A 487 -8.25 -3.18 8.05
CA VAL A 487 -9.70 -3.06 8.29
C VAL A 487 -9.98 -2.50 9.69
N ILE A 488 -9.25 -2.92 10.73
CA ILE A 488 -9.38 -2.35 12.08
C ILE A 488 -9.02 -0.86 12.04
N GLN A 489 -7.93 -0.47 11.36
CA GLN A 489 -7.57 0.93 11.20
C GLN A 489 -8.70 1.73 10.53
N ALA A 490 -9.28 1.20 9.45
CA ALA A 490 -10.38 1.81 8.72
C ALA A 490 -11.65 1.94 9.56
N LEU A 491 -11.99 0.93 10.36
CA LEU A 491 -13.12 0.96 11.29
C LEU A 491 -12.94 2.04 12.36
N LEU A 492 -11.73 2.17 12.91
CA LEU A 492 -11.42 3.22 13.87
C LEU A 492 -11.47 4.62 13.23
N ASP A 493 -10.99 4.77 11.98
CA ASP A 493 -11.07 6.02 11.23
C ASP A 493 -12.53 6.39 10.87
N LEU A 494 -13.36 5.41 10.51
CA LEU A 494 -14.80 5.57 10.31
C LEU A 494 -15.52 5.92 11.61
N PHE A 495 -15.10 5.34 12.74
CA PHE A 495 -15.63 5.70 14.04
C PHE A 495 -15.33 7.17 14.37
N GLU A 496 -14.11 7.68 14.16
CA GLU A 496 -13.80 9.09 14.40
C GLU A 496 -14.49 10.05 13.39
N LEU A 497 -14.81 9.56 12.19
CA LEU A 497 -15.55 10.31 11.17
C LEU A 497 -17.07 10.36 11.42
N THR A 498 -17.66 9.29 11.92
CA THR A 498 -19.13 9.14 11.97
C THR A 498 -19.68 9.06 13.38
N PHE A 499 -18.83 8.69 14.34
CA PHE A 499 -19.16 8.37 15.73
C PHE A 499 -20.16 7.22 15.90
N LYS A 500 -20.41 6.42 14.85
CA LYS A 500 -21.31 5.26 14.90
C LYS A 500 -20.69 4.14 15.75
N PRO A 501 -21.31 3.71 16.87
CA PRO A 501 -20.76 2.71 17.80
C PRO A 501 -20.37 1.39 17.13
N GLN A 502 -21.13 1.00 16.09
CA GLN A 502 -20.95 -0.24 15.35
C GLN A 502 -19.52 -0.43 14.82
N TYR A 503 -18.85 0.63 14.38
CA TYR A 503 -17.51 0.52 13.80
C TYR A 503 -16.47 0.16 14.87
N LEU A 504 -16.53 0.81 16.04
CA LEU A 504 -15.65 0.49 17.15
C LEU A 504 -15.92 -0.91 17.71
N LYS A 505 -17.19 -1.33 17.78
CA LYS A 505 -17.56 -2.68 18.21
C LYS A 505 -16.95 -3.75 17.30
N ILE A 506 -17.08 -3.58 15.98
CA ILE A 506 -16.53 -4.54 15.02
C ILE A 506 -15.00 -4.53 15.05
N ALA A 507 -14.37 -3.36 15.25
CA ALA A 507 -12.92 -3.28 15.41
C ALA A 507 -12.43 -4.13 16.61
N ILE A 508 -13.17 -4.10 17.72
CA ILE A 508 -12.92 -4.94 18.90
C ILE A 508 -13.09 -6.44 18.56
N GLU A 509 -14.19 -6.81 17.89
CA GLU A 509 -14.44 -8.20 17.48
C GLU A 509 -13.32 -8.75 16.58
N LEU A 510 -12.85 -7.95 15.62
CA LEU A 510 -11.74 -8.34 14.74
C LEU A 510 -10.39 -8.39 15.48
N GLN A 511 -10.17 -7.51 16.45
CA GLN A 511 -8.99 -7.55 17.31
C GLN A 511 -8.95 -8.81 18.18
N GLU A 512 -10.11 -9.30 18.64
CA GLU A 512 -10.21 -10.56 19.37
C GLU A 512 -9.80 -11.75 18.50
N VAL A 513 -10.16 -11.77 17.21
CA VAL A 513 -9.70 -12.79 16.26
C VAL A 513 -8.17 -12.79 16.17
N LEU A 514 -7.54 -11.61 16.07
CA LEU A 514 -6.08 -11.49 16.05
C LEU A 514 -5.43 -11.99 17.35
N PHE A 515 -5.99 -11.66 18.51
CA PHE A 515 -5.48 -12.17 19.80
C PHE A 515 -5.57 -13.69 19.92
N ASN A 516 -6.62 -14.28 19.34
CA ASN A 516 -6.85 -15.72 19.42
C ASN A 516 -5.96 -16.52 18.48
N HIS A 517 -5.80 -16.04 17.23
CA HIS A 517 -5.22 -16.84 16.14
C HIS A 517 -3.85 -16.34 15.62
N PHE A 518 -3.54 -15.07 15.80
CA PHE A 518 -2.34 -14.45 15.20
C PHE A 518 -1.30 -14.01 16.23
N MET A 519 -1.70 -13.66 17.46
CA MET A 519 -0.77 -13.15 18.47
C MET A 519 0.21 -14.23 18.96
N ASP A 520 1.50 -13.91 18.95
CA ASP A 520 2.50 -14.70 19.65
C ASP A 520 2.40 -14.42 21.16
N LYS A 521 1.73 -15.32 21.88
CA LYS A 521 1.48 -15.18 23.33
C LYS A 521 2.76 -15.16 24.17
N TYR A 522 3.88 -15.66 23.64
CA TYR A 522 5.15 -15.79 24.35
C TYR A 522 6.06 -14.59 24.09
N ASN A 523 6.28 -14.23 22.82
CA ASN A 523 7.24 -13.18 22.47
C ASN A 523 6.61 -11.83 22.11
N GLY A 524 5.29 -11.77 21.92
CA GLY A 524 4.60 -10.57 21.42
C GLY A 524 4.65 -10.44 19.90
N GLY A 525 3.93 -9.42 19.39
CA GLY A 525 3.68 -9.25 17.96
C GLY A 525 2.68 -10.27 17.41
N PHE A 526 2.36 -10.14 16.13
CA PHE A 526 1.42 -11.00 15.43
C PHE A 526 2.10 -11.71 14.27
N PHE A 527 1.82 -13.00 14.12
CA PHE A 527 2.17 -13.75 12.93
C PHE A 527 1.36 -13.27 11.73
N PHE A 528 1.94 -13.35 10.53
CA PHE A 528 1.27 -12.95 9.30
C PHE A 528 0.09 -13.85 8.94
N THR A 529 0.22 -15.16 9.16
CA THR A 529 -0.85 -16.16 8.94
C THR A 529 -1.48 -16.59 10.25
N SER A 530 -2.71 -17.09 10.19
CA SER A 530 -3.44 -17.69 11.31
C SER A 530 -2.76 -18.97 11.83
N ASP A 531 -3.08 -19.41 13.05
CA ASP A 531 -2.59 -20.69 13.61
C ASP A 531 -3.33 -21.93 13.06
N ASP A 532 -4.46 -21.71 12.39
CA ASP A 532 -5.29 -22.71 11.73
C ASP A 532 -5.24 -22.65 10.20
N SER A 533 -4.27 -21.91 9.62
CA SER A 533 -4.02 -21.88 8.18
C SER A 533 -3.18 -23.07 7.69
N GLU A 534 -2.97 -23.17 6.37
CA GLU A 534 -2.02 -24.13 5.78
C GLU A 534 -0.64 -24.03 6.47
N GLU A 535 -0.02 -25.18 6.74
CA GLU A 535 1.33 -25.24 7.28
C GLU A 535 2.37 -24.93 6.19
N LEU A 536 3.06 -23.79 6.36
CA LEU A 536 4.22 -23.36 5.57
C LEU A 536 5.53 -23.61 6.35
N ILE A 537 6.67 -23.25 5.76
CA ILE A 537 8.01 -23.48 6.35
C ILE A 537 8.13 -22.87 7.76
N THR A 538 7.56 -21.68 7.93
CA THR A 538 7.51 -20.91 9.17
C THR A 538 6.37 -19.89 9.11
N ARG A 539 5.82 -19.50 10.27
CA ARG A 539 4.96 -18.32 10.37
C ARG A 539 5.84 -17.10 10.63
N GLN A 540 5.82 -16.13 9.73
CA GLN A 540 6.64 -14.92 9.84
C GLN A 540 5.93 -13.86 10.68
N LYS A 541 6.71 -13.04 11.40
CA LYS A 541 6.25 -11.80 12.04
C LYS A 541 6.92 -10.64 11.32
N ASP A 542 6.39 -10.29 10.15
CA ASP A 542 6.97 -9.22 9.35
C ASP A 542 6.66 -7.86 9.98
N LEU A 543 7.67 -6.99 9.99
CA LEU A 543 7.60 -5.61 10.44
C LEU A 543 7.99 -4.63 9.33
N TYR A 544 8.67 -5.10 8.28
CA TYR A 544 9.28 -4.26 7.27
C TYR A 544 8.23 -3.44 6.52
N ASP A 545 8.34 -2.12 6.57
CA ASP A 545 7.43 -1.21 5.85
C ASP A 545 7.98 -0.95 4.45
N GLY A 546 7.64 -1.85 3.51
CA GLY A 546 8.07 -1.84 2.12
C GLY A 546 7.39 -0.76 1.26
N ALA A 547 6.62 -1.18 0.24
CA ALA A 547 5.84 -0.26 -0.59
C ALA A 547 4.68 0.39 0.20
N TYR A 548 4.07 -0.40 1.08
CA TYR A 548 3.05 -0.03 2.05
C TYR A 548 3.46 -0.61 3.43
N PRO A 549 2.87 -0.15 4.55
CA PRO A 549 3.30 -0.60 5.88
C PRO A 549 2.94 -2.05 6.15
N SER A 550 3.68 -2.71 7.04
CA SER A 550 3.33 -4.07 7.49
C SER A 550 2.09 -4.06 8.39
N GLY A 551 1.36 -5.17 8.44
CA GLY A 551 0.24 -5.35 9.37
C GLY A 551 0.65 -5.20 10.83
N ASN A 552 1.87 -5.60 11.22
CA ASN A 552 2.36 -5.34 12.58
C ASN A 552 2.57 -3.83 12.81
N SER A 553 3.19 -3.10 11.87
CA SER A 553 3.39 -1.65 12.01
C SER A 553 2.08 -0.88 12.22
N VAL A 554 1.03 -1.20 11.46
CA VAL A 554 -0.30 -0.58 11.65
C VAL A 554 -0.98 -1.04 12.94
N MET A 555 -0.81 -2.31 13.31
CA MET A 555 -1.43 -2.86 14.52
C MET A 555 -0.98 -2.16 15.80
N LEU A 556 0.27 -1.69 15.88
CA LEU A 556 0.72 -0.92 17.04
C LEU A 556 -0.17 0.31 17.25
N SER A 557 -0.42 1.09 16.21
CA SER A 557 -1.33 2.25 16.28
C SER A 557 -2.76 1.86 16.64
N ASN A 558 -3.26 0.73 16.11
CA ASN A 558 -4.61 0.26 16.41
C ASN A 558 -4.77 -0.14 17.87
N LEU A 559 -3.81 -0.87 18.45
CA LEU A 559 -3.84 -1.25 19.86
C LEU A 559 -3.84 -0.02 20.78
N ILE A 560 -3.04 0.99 20.47
CA ILE A 560 -3.01 2.25 21.23
C ILE A 560 -4.35 2.97 21.16
N ARG A 561 -4.95 3.07 19.96
CA ARG A 561 -6.26 3.70 19.77
C ARG A 561 -7.36 2.93 20.50
N LEU A 562 -7.40 1.60 20.35
CA LEU A 562 -8.36 0.73 21.05
C LEU A 562 -8.22 0.84 22.56
N SER A 563 -6.99 0.87 23.09
CA SER A 563 -6.75 1.13 24.51
C SER A 563 -7.37 2.45 24.94
N LYS A 564 -7.05 3.55 24.25
CA LYS A 564 -7.56 4.88 24.58
C LYS A 564 -9.08 4.97 24.47
N PHE A 565 -9.70 4.36 23.46
CA PHE A 565 -11.16 4.35 23.32
C PHE A 565 -11.84 3.50 24.40
N THR A 566 -11.30 2.35 24.77
CA THR A 566 -12.02 1.39 25.63
C THR A 566 -11.61 1.46 27.10
N ALA A 567 -10.49 2.13 27.40
CA ALA A 567 -9.78 2.06 28.68
C ALA A 567 -9.47 0.61 29.12
N ASN A 568 -9.29 -0.31 28.15
CA ASN A 568 -9.02 -1.71 28.40
C ASN A 568 -7.51 -2.00 28.31
N SER A 569 -6.90 -2.33 29.46
CA SER A 569 -5.47 -2.56 29.61
C SER A 569 -4.93 -3.77 28.84
N ILE A 570 -5.79 -4.63 28.28
CA ILE A 570 -5.34 -5.73 27.42
C ILE A 570 -4.63 -5.20 26.16
N TYR A 571 -5.11 -4.08 25.61
CA TYR A 571 -4.53 -3.46 24.43
C TYR A 571 -3.19 -2.79 24.75
N ASP A 572 -3.09 -2.12 25.91
CA ASP A 572 -1.81 -1.58 26.41
C ASP A 572 -0.77 -2.70 26.56
N SER A 573 -1.14 -3.76 27.26
CA SER A 573 -0.26 -4.92 27.49
C SER A 573 0.19 -5.59 26.19
N ALA A 574 -0.70 -5.67 25.20
CA ALA A 574 -0.35 -6.19 23.87
C ALA A 574 0.60 -5.25 23.12
N SER A 575 0.39 -3.93 23.19
CA SER A 575 1.26 -2.94 22.57
C SER A 575 2.67 -2.93 23.17
N GLU A 576 2.79 -3.05 24.50
CA GLU A 576 4.09 -3.13 25.19
C GLU A 576 4.86 -4.39 24.76
N LYS A 577 4.22 -5.56 24.76
CA LYS A 577 4.84 -6.81 24.30
C LYS A 577 5.26 -6.74 22.83
N MET A 578 4.47 -6.07 22.00
CA MET A 578 4.80 -5.85 20.59
C MET A 578 6.04 -4.95 20.43
N ILE A 579 6.11 -3.86 21.19
CA ILE A 579 7.29 -2.99 21.23
C ILE A 579 8.52 -3.76 21.66
N GLU A 580 8.42 -4.56 22.72
CA GLU A 580 9.53 -5.40 23.16
C GLU A 580 9.97 -6.40 22.08
N CYS A 581 9.02 -7.06 21.42
CA CYS A 581 9.29 -8.06 20.37
C CYS A 581 10.15 -7.51 19.23
N PHE A 582 9.87 -6.27 18.82
CA PHE A 582 10.48 -5.65 17.65
C PHE A 582 11.60 -4.66 17.99
N SER A 583 11.85 -4.43 19.28
CA SER A 583 12.79 -3.40 19.77
C SER A 583 14.20 -3.53 19.20
N GLY A 584 14.76 -4.74 19.09
CA GLY A 584 16.09 -4.97 18.50
C GLY A 584 16.17 -4.46 17.06
N GLN A 585 15.26 -4.92 16.20
CA GLN A 585 15.23 -4.57 14.78
C GLN A 585 15.01 -3.06 14.59
N VAL A 586 14.01 -2.50 15.29
CA VAL A 586 13.66 -1.07 15.22
C VAL A 586 14.80 -0.19 15.69
N ASN A 587 15.53 -0.61 16.74
CA ASN A 587 16.70 0.12 17.22
C ASN A 587 17.85 0.09 16.22
N ASN A 588 18.04 -1.01 15.48
CA ASN A 588 19.12 -1.15 14.50
C ASN A 588 18.85 -0.36 13.21
N TYR A 589 17.62 -0.41 12.71
CA TYR A 589 17.23 0.19 11.42
C TYR A 589 15.91 0.99 11.49
N PRO A 590 15.83 2.10 12.23
CA PRO A 590 14.59 2.83 12.44
C PRO A 590 13.84 3.23 11.15
N SER A 591 14.57 3.64 10.12
CA SER A 591 14.01 4.28 8.92
C SER A 591 13.35 3.32 7.93
N ILE A 592 13.33 2.02 8.21
CA ILE A 592 12.58 1.02 7.43
C ILE A 592 11.29 0.58 8.13
N PHE A 593 10.97 1.17 9.28
CA PHE A 593 9.81 0.84 10.12
C PHE A 593 8.98 2.10 10.43
N SER A 594 8.82 3.00 9.48
CA SER A 594 8.25 4.34 9.68
C SER A 594 6.84 4.31 10.25
N GLN A 595 6.01 3.36 9.84
CA GLN A 595 4.65 3.24 10.35
C GLN A 595 4.66 2.72 11.79
N PHE A 596 5.57 1.81 12.13
CA PHE A 596 5.79 1.42 13.52
C PHE A 596 6.26 2.61 14.38
N LEU A 597 7.16 3.45 13.84
CA LEU A 597 7.59 4.68 14.50
C LEU A 597 6.44 5.67 14.70
N ILE A 598 5.47 5.75 13.78
CA ILE A 598 4.25 6.55 13.97
C ILE A 598 3.43 6.02 15.16
N GLY A 599 3.27 4.71 15.30
CA GLY A 599 2.63 4.11 16.47
C GLY A 599 3.39 4.41 17.77
N LEU A 600 4.72 4.25 17.75
CA LEU A 600 5.56 4.51 18.90
C LEU A 600 5.59 5.99 19.32
N ASP A 601 5.48 6.92 18.36
CA ASP A 601 5.35 8.36 18.62
C ASP A 601 4.10 8.66 19.46
N PHE A 602 3.01 7.93 19.24
CA PHE A 602 1.76 8.08 19.99
C PHE A 602 1.90 7.67 21.47
N ILE A 603 2.84 6.77 21.81
CA ILE A 603 3.12 6.36 23.20
C ILE A 603 4.18 7.24 23.84
N LEU A 604 5.30 7.49 23.13
CA LEU A 604 6.46 8.15 23.72
C LEU A 604 6.31 9.68 23.76
N ASN A 605 5.44 10.25 22.95
CA ASN A 605 5.22 11.69 22.88
C ASN A 605 3.80 12.07 23.31
N LYS A 606 3.50 13.38 23.25
CA LYS A 606 2.21 13.91 23.68
C LYS A 606 1.09 13.27 22.89
N SER A 607 0.11 12.75 23.62
CA SER A 607 -1.08 12.11 23.08
C SER A 607 -2.33 12.79 23.66
N TYR A 608 -3.34 13.00 22.82
CA TYR A 608 -4.55 13.72 23.18
C TYR A 608 -5.79 12.81 23.10
N GLU A 609 -6.59 12.86 24.16
CA GLU A 609 -7.94 12.29 24.17
C GLU A 609 -8.93 13.46 24.19
N ILE A 610 -9.63 13.65 23.07
CA ILE A 610 -10.52 14.79 22.88
C ILE A 610 -11.96 14.29 22.85
N VAL A 611 -12.78 14.78 23.78
CA VAL A 611 -14.23 14.53 23.79
C VAL A 611 -14.95 15.86 23.59
N ALA A 612 -15.72 15.98 22.51
CA ALA A 612 -16.66 17.08 22.34
C ALA A 612 -18.06 16.60 22.73
N ALA A 613 -18.72 17.30 23.66
CA ALA A 613 -20.09 16.99 24.08
C ALA A 613 -20.99 18.21 23.86
N GLY A 614 -22.15 18.01 23.25
CA GLY A 614 -23.09 19.08 22.93
C GLY A 614 -24.17 18.63 21.95
N ASP A 615 -25.21 19.44 21.78
CA ASP A 615 -26.31 19.16 20.85
C ASP A 615 -25.81 19.17 19.39
N GLU A 616 -26.16 18.14 18.62
CA GLU A 616 -25.85 18.00 17.19
C GLU A 616 -26.49 19.09 16.34
N LYS A 617 -27.61 19.67 16.83
CA LYS A 617 -28.30 20.78 16.17
C LYS A 617 -27.64 22.12 16.43
N SER A 618 -26.67 22.18 17.34
CA SER A 618 -25.92 23.39 17.62
C SER A 618 -24.82 23.59 16.59
N GLU A 619 -24.90 24.71 15.87
CA GLU A 619 -23.85 25.15 14.94
C GLU A 619 -22.48 25.24 15.63
N GLN A 620 -22.45 25.67 16.89
CA GLN A 620 -21.22 25.77 17.66
C GLN A 620 -20.57 24.39 17.88
N THR A 621 -21.38 23.38 18.22
CA THR A 621 -20.92 22.00 18.41
C THR A 621 -20.38 21.43 17.10
N MET A 622 -21.16 21.52 16.02
CA MET A 622 -20.76 20.94 14.73
C MET A 622 -19.57 21.66 14.11
N ASN A 623 -19.45 22.98 14.31
CA ASN A 623 -18.25 23.72 13.94
C ASN A 623 -17.01 23.24 14.71
N ALA A 624 -17.13 22.95 16.01
CA ALA A 624 -16.02 22.40 16.79
C ALA A 624 -15.59 21.02 16.28
N VAL A 625 -16.55 20.12 16.02
CA VAL A 625 -16.29 18.79 15.42
C VAL A 625 -15.55 18.92 14.09
N LYS A 626 -16.05 19.78 13.18
CA LYS A 626 -15.41 20.03 11.88
C LYS A 626 -14.01 20.60 12.00
N ARG A 627 -13.78 21.56 12.90
CA ARG A 627 -12.45 22.16 13.10
C ARG A 627 -11.45 21.18 13.69
N ILE A 628 -11.85 20.32 14.62
CA ILE A 628 -10.99 19.29 15.20
C ILE A 628 -10.54 18.27 14.12
N ARG A 629 -11.40 17.94 13.16
CA ARG A 629 -11.03 17.06 12.04
C ARG A 629 -10.04 17.72 11.07
N LYS A 630 -10.18 19.02 10.84
CA LYS A 630 -9.35 19.78 9.89
C LYS A 630 -7.91 20.00 10.35
N ILE A 631 -7.66 20.07 11.66
CA ILE A 631 -6.30 20.25 12.18
C ILE A 631 -5.46 18.98 12.10
N PHE A 632 -4.18 19.14 11.74
CA PHE A 632 -3.21 18.08 11.87
C PHE A 632 -2.84 17.89 13.35
N LEU A 633 -3.35 16.83 13.95
CA LEU A 633 -3.02 16.43 15.32
C LEU A 633 -2.87 14.89 15.31
N PRO A 634 -1.65 14.38 15.07
CA PRO A 634 -1.44 12.98 14.66
C PRO A 634 -1.62 11.98 15.81
N ASN A 635 -1.34 12.41 17.05
CA ASN A 635 -1.42 11.58 18.25
C ASN A 635 -2.71 11.91 19.02
N LYS A 636 -3.87 11.76 18.38
CA LYS A 636 -5.17 11.96 19.03
C LYS A 636 -6.10 10.77 18.85
N ILE A 637 -7.01 10.63 19.81
CA ILE A 637 -8.33 10.08 19.54
C ILE A 637 -9.38 11.17 19.74
N PHE A 638 -10.42 11.16 18.91
CA PHE A 638 -11.51 12.12 18.96
C PHE A 638 -12.87 11.43 19.03
N ILE A 639 -13.68 11.86 19.99
CA ILE A 639 -15.03 11.34 20.22
C ILE A 639 -16.01 12.51 20.31
N TYR A 640 -17.15 12.37 19.66
CA TYR A 640 -18.31 13.22 19.87
C TYR A 640 -19.31 12.47 20.77
N ASN A 641 -19.55 13.02 21.96
CA ASN A 641 -20.52 12.48 22.91
C ASN A 641 -21.88 13.16 22.68
N ASN A 642 -22.74 12.47 21.95
CA ASN A 642 -24.14 12.81 21.67
C ASN A 642 -25.11 12.21 22.72
N ASP A 643 -24.62 11.74 23.87
CA ASP A 643 -25.37 11.01 24.90
C ASP A 643 -25.99 9.67 24.43
N GLU A 644 -25.41 9.04 23.41
CA GLU A 644 -25.83 7.71 22.93
C GLU A 644 -25.42 6.59 23.90
N SER A 645 -26.42 5.86 24.41
CA SER A 645 -26.21 4.85 25.45
C SER A 645 -25.31 3.68 25.04
N GLU A 646 -25.26 3.35 23.75
CA GLU A 646 -24.41 2.26 23.27
C GLU A 646 -22.92 2.62 23.37
N LEU A 647 -22.55 3.89 23.12
CA LEU A 647 -21.18 4.36 23.28
C LEU A 647 -20.68 4.21 24.72
N TYR A 648 -21.54 4.39 25.72
CA TYR A 648 -21.14 4.25 27.12
C TYR A 648 -20.79 2.81 27.52
N ASN A 649 -21.32 1.81 26.81
CA ASN A 649 -20.94 0.42 27.07
C ASN A 649 -19.56 0.09 26.51
N ILE A 650 -19.16 0.75 25.41
CA ILE A 650 -17.88 0.50 24.73
C ILE A 650 -16.78 1.44 25.26
N ILE A 651 -17.15 2.66 25.63
CA ILE A 651 -16.29 3.76 26.10
C ILE A 651 -16.83 4.27 27.46
N PRO A 652 -16.55 3.57 28.57
CA PRO A 652 -17.23 3.84 29.84
C PRO A 652 -17.03 5.25 30.41
N TYR A 653 -15.87 5.86 30.15
CA TYR A 653 -15.53 7.17 30.69
C TYR A 653 -16.39 8.32 30.12
N LEU A 654 -17.03 8.15 28.95
CA LEU A 654 -17.93 9.17 28.37
C LEU A 654 -19.12 9.50 29.25
N SER A 655 -19.52 8.60 30.15
CA SER A 655 -20.56 8.87 31.15
C SER A 655 -20.25 10.09 32.02
N GLY A 656 -18.95 10.40 32.22
CA GLY A 656 -18.45 11.58 32.93
C GLY A 656 -18.15 12.79 32.04
N ASN A 657 -18.08 12.63 30.71
CA ASN A 657 -17.72 13.69 29.76
C ASN A 657 -18.94 14.25 29.01
N LYS A 658 -19.96 14.72 29.74
CA LYS A 658 -21.22 15.22 29.16
C LYS A 658 -21.22 16.71 28.90
N ALA A 659 -22.21 17.20 28.17
CA ALA A 659 -22.42 18.64 27.99
C ALA A 659 -22.77 19.32 29.34
N ILE A 660 -22.02 20.34 29.73
CA ILE A 660 -22.28 21.10 30.96
C ILE A 660 -23.24 22.25 30.66
N LYS A 661 -24.37 22.30 31.38
CA LYS A 661 -25.42 23.32 31.21
C LYS A 661 -25.95 23.42 29.77
N GLY A 662 -25.97 22.30 29.03
CA GLY A 662 -26.43 22.26 27.64
C GLY A 662 -25.55 23.01 26.64
N LYS A 663 -24.33 23.38 27.02
CA LYS A 663 -23.36 24.05 26.14
C LYS A 663 -22.38 23.04 25.56
N LEU A 664 -21.83 23.36 24.39
CA LEU A 664 -20.62 22.71 23.90
C LEU A 664 -19.60 22.65 25.03
N THR A 665 -19.12 21.46 25.32
CA THR A 665 -18.12 21.19 26.35
C THR A 665 -17.07 20.29 25.73
N ILE A 666 -15.83 20.75 25.69
CA ILE A 666 -14.70 20.02 25.13
C ILE A 666 -13.78 19.61 26.28
N TYR A 667 -13.56 18.32 26.42
CA TYR A 667 -12.64 17.71 27.35
C TYR A 667 -11.36 17.35 26.59
N ILE A 668 -10.21 17.74 27.15
CA ILE A 668 -8.89 17.44 26.58
C ILE A 668 -8.07 16.79 27.69
N CYS A 669 -7.73 15.53 27.48
CA CYS A 669 -6.80 14.82 28.33
C CYS A 669 -5.48 14.61 27.59
N GLU A 670 -4.37 14.85 28.29
CA GLU A 670 -3.01 14.64 27.82
C GLU A 670 -2.35 13.62 28.75
N ASN A 671 -1.89 12.48 28.21
CA ASN A 671 -1.19 11.44 28.96
C ASN A 671 -1.85 11.11 30.31
N PHE A 672 -3.14 10.72 30.28
CA PHE A 672 -3.96 10.38 31.46
C PHE A 672 -4.30 11.54 32.41
N THR A 673 -3.92 12.78 32.09
CA THR A 673 -4.25 13.97 32.87
C THR A 673 -5.22 14.86 32.10
N CYS A 674 -6.40 15.13 32.66
CA CYS A 674 -7.42 15.96 32.01
C CYS A 674 -7.33 17.43 32.45
N ASN A 675 -7.41 18.34 31.49
CA ASN A 675 -7.60 19.77 31.75
C ASN A 675 -9.03 20.05 32.21
N MET A 676 -9.25 21.25 32.77
CA MET A 676 -10.61 21.76 32.96
C MET A 676 -11.32 21.87 31.60
N PRO A 677 -12.59 21.45 31.47
CA PRO A 677 -13.29 21.49 30.20
C PRO A 677 -13.48 22.94 29.72
N VAL A 678 -13.43 23.12 28.40
CA VAL A 678 -13.62 24.41 27.73
C VAL A 678 -14.91 24.43 26.93
N TYR A 679 -15.43 25.62 26.64
CA TYR A 679 -16.78 25.78 26.08
C TYR A 679 -16.79 26.33 24.65
N ASN A 680 -15.63 26.47 24.03
CA ASN A 680 -15.47 26.84 22.64
C ASN A 680 -14.21 26.19 22.06
N ILE A 681 -14.16 26.11 20.74
CA ILE A 681 -13.08 25.44 20.00
C ILE A 681 -11.75 26.20 20.08
N ASP A 682 -11.76 27.54 20.14
CA ASP A 682 -10.51 28.29 20.13
C ASP A 682 -9.73 28.10 21.44
N ASP A 683 -10.41 28.06 22.59
CA ASP A 683 -9.80 27.71 23.88
C ASP A 683 -9.26 26.28 23.87
N ALA A 684 -9.98 25.33 23.25
CA ALA A 684 -9.52 23.95 23.10
C ALA A 684 -8.23 23.86 22.28
N LEU A 685 -8.16 24.58 21.16
CA LEU A 685 -6.96 24.64 20.33
C LEU A 685 -5.79 25.34 21.03
N MET A 686 -6.06 26.36 21.86
CA MET A 686 -5.02 26.98 22.69
C MET A 686 -4.43 26.00 23.71
N LEU A 687 -5.25 25.14 24.33
CA LEU A 687 -4.75 24.11 25.24
C LEU A 687 -3.87 23.09 24.53
N ILE A 688 -4.26 22.66 23.32
CA ILE A 688 -3.47 21.74 22.50
C ILE A 688 -2.13 22.39 22.10
N ASN A 689 -2.15 23.66 21.66
CA ASN A 689 -0.95 24.34 21.19
C ASN A 689 0.02 24.76 22.33
N LYS A 690 -0.49 25.10 23.52
CA LYS A 690 0.36 25.43 24.69
C LYS A 690 1.18 24.25 25.19
N GLY A 691 0.79 23.02 24.83
CA GLY A 691 1.58 21.83 25.13
C GLY A 691 2.82 21.68 24.23
N ASP A 692 2.91 22.39 23.11
CA ASP A 692 4.01 22.25 22.14
C ASP A 692 5.14 23.29 22.32
N GLU A 693 4.95 24.27 23.22
CA GLU A 693 5.99 25.21 23.72
C GLU A 693 6.70 24.64 24.95
#